data_AF-A0A7X9AIN8-F1
#
_entry.id   AF-A0A7X9AIN8-F1
#
_cell.length_a   1.000
_cell.length_b   1.000
_cell.length_c   1.000
_cell.angle_alpha   90.00
_cell.angle_beta   90.00
_cell.angle_gamma   90.00
#
_symmetry.space_group_name_H-M   'P 1'
#
loop_
_entity.id
_entity.type
_entity.pdbx_description
1 polymer ?
#
loop_
_entity_poly.entity_id
_entity_poly.type
_entity_poly.pdbx_seq_one_letter_code
_entity_poly.pdbx_strand_id
1 'polypeptide(L)'
;MAIIAEVSLPLKSVTADIQRTMYFGDERANAVIQYLAFSDVSAGNWASEAIYETGALGFLTGFKDASGRFGRTVPLTKEEALAVAYRAAGRGAEAQQLGTAVNNTRIQANRKTDPLEVWYDGFLQLAANEGLISFNDLADAFNTDQVSLPEDSFRRKSPAQRQEMIYWLSLVLNIEPAVQLQEVLNYTDWRSVDPEKLPYVEALLRQGVISGSNGRINPRQPVTREQCAQIVKNAGDSILQATGHTRISGIIEEMSPTSDYAGGTSSSGWNIYVANADGSHALIQTTAQSAPSSGGRDENAGTVLPGQEKELVVYKNGSIGNSSLLQKGDRIRYISDSINRIKFVQVLSNVNDVRYIAANIQSIDQPNRLVDVIQLFETDYPDLEDIAENDDFSWSQATKATYRVSPQARITINGAKSDLSGLTTDATVILTIDGNNLVREIQGVDIGINTEARRIVRGIVEENNPNLGYITLYNEDGSGTGSNPLTLRTYNYVDQSNIEVFRNHEPADIDSIQAGDTAYLRLDSDGYIVSVSAVDNYTVRYAKIISKLPAQIIVEYDDRTQQILDVNNNIIVIKEKYLAGFAALRDGDRVRLLLNETARSTELKEITIEGDEYYISNIYKGTISKIDRISDKITVMGMQVFRKGRWELVDRKGVSSIPMADSYRIYLKDTPVGIDEADRLLRQNDAYIAVEKTYGGVEKVVAVTYISRDDKEVSAVSDSISEFMPGTSSFRITGEDNRIGYSDGSIVVKYGRLVTSNSLNYNDKVYMAYNRDYATGNYYASVVNVEEPPRDTLMVYRGRIRDINQSRDFTIESFSQLQGLDWDYYNTPKTFNLTLNTRVLTEDGVLNVRDFVGYGEESYLNDIVYVVADGIDAVLVSTAPYGTANVRGTVFASDNGSISIRRASAYNPSAYKWENIGDTTVNILNNTIVIENGVLIDPSSIRRGDDVRIIKRDRTTGGDAYIIIME
;
A
#
# COMPACT_ATOMS: atom_id res chain seq x y z
N MET A 1 62.34 -35.66 -11.45
CA MET A 1 61.49 -34.53 -11.87
C MET A 1 60.48 -35.04 -12.88
N ALA A 2 59.21 -35.06 -12.52
CA ALA A 2 58.05 -34.92 -13.41
C ALA A 2 56.80 -35.27 -12.58
N ILE A 3 56.09 -34.24 -12.18
CA ILE A 3 54.80 -34.28 -11.50
C ILE A 3 53.77 -34.68 -12.55
N ILE A 4 53.06 -35.79 -12.35
CA ILE A 4 51.84 -36.11 -13.10
C ILE A 4 50.70 -35.59 -12.25
N ALA A 5 50.09 -34.50 -12.70
CA ALA A 5 48.88 -33.94 -12.11
C ALA A 5 47.68 -34.79 -12.59
N GLU A 6 47.04 -35.50 -11.66
CA GLU A 6 45.68 -36.01 -11.86
C GLU A 6 44.70 -34.83 -11.87
N VAL A 7 44.01 -34.68 -13.00
CA VAL A 7 42.90 -33.75 -13.16
C VAL A 7 41.71 -34.33 -12.38
N SER A 8 41.50 -33.84 -11.17
CA SER A 8 40.25 -34.01 -10.44
C SER A 8 39.18 -33.16 -11.11
N LEU A 9 38.17 -33.82 -11.67
CA LEU A 9 36.92 -33.18 -12.08
C LEU A 9 36.23 -32.64 -10.82
N PRO A 10 35.90 -31.33 -10.72
CA PRO A 10 35.04 -30.88 -9.66
C PRO A 10 33.65 -31.49 -9.88
N LEU A 11 33.16 -32.23 -8.90
CA LEU A 11 31.71 -32.44 -8.76
C LEU A 11 31.06 -31.07 -8.77
N LYS A 12 30.16 -30.83 -9.73
CA LYS A 12 29.20 -29.73 -9.66
C LYS A 12 28.33 -29.96 -8.42
N SER A 13 28.68 -29.37 -7.28
CA SER A 13 27.73 -29.08 -6.22
C SER A 13 26.97 -27.82 -6.63
N VAL A 14 25.79 -28.00 -7.22
CA VAL A 14 24.78 -26.93 -7.22
C VAL A 14 24.17 -26.94 -5.83
N THR A 15 24.71 -26.13 -4.94
CA THR A 15 23.97 -25.57 -3.81
C THR A 15 24.41 -24.13 -3.72
N ALA A 16 23.49 -23.21 -3.99
CA ALA A 16 23.64 -21.84 -3.49
C ALA A 16 24.00 -21.92 -1.99
N ASP A 17 24.82 -20.99 -1.52
CA ASP A 17 25.26 -20.94 -0.13
C ASP A 17 24.04 -20.62 0.77
N ILE A 18 23.25 -21.63 1.11
CA ILE A 18 22.06 -21.48 1.95
C ILE A 18 22.54 -21.05 3.33
N GLN A 19 22.21 -19.83 3.72
CA GLN A 19 22.54 -19.27 5.03
C GLN A 19 21.84 -20.11 6.12
N ARG A 20 22.61 -20.57 7.12
CA ARG A 20 22.11 -21.42 8.20
C ARG A 20 22.33 -20.78 9.56
N THR A 21 21.30 -20.81 10.40
CA THR A 21 21.42 -20.45 11.81
C THR A 21 22.12 -21.58 12.57
N MET A 22 23.20 -21.24 13.28
CA MET A 22 24.01 -22.20 14.02
C MET A 22 23.50 -22.38 15.44
N TYR A 23 23.27 -23.64 15.82
CA TYR A 23 22.91 -24.07 17.17
C TYR A 23 23.87 -25.11 17.71
N PHE A 24 23.96 -25.22 19.04
CA PHE A 24 24.90 -26.12 19.71
C PHE A 24 24.20 -26.98 20.77
N GLY A 25 24.71 -28.18 20.99
CA GLY A 25 24.34 -29.00 22.15
C GLY A 25 24.70 -28.33 23.48
N ASP A 26 24.03 -28.76 24.55
CA ASP A 26 24.27 -28.28 25.91
C ASP A 26 25.26 -29.21 26.64
N GLU A 27 26.22 -28.61 27.34
CA GLU A 27 27.21 -29.31 28.19
C GLU A 27 26.56 -30.05 29.36
N ARG A 28 25.34 -29.63 29.76
CA ARG A 28 24.57 -30.24 30.83
C ARG A 28 23.61 -31.32 30.36
N ALA A 29 23.44 -31.53 29.05
CA ALA A 29 22.40 -32.39 28.51
C ALA A 29 22.44 -33.82 29.06
N ASN A 30 23.62 -34.45 29.12
CA ASN A 30 23.77 -35.80 29.69
C ASN A 30 23.35 -35.88 31.17
N ALA A 31 23.73 -34.87 31.98
CA ALA A 31 23.30 -34.80 33.37
C ALA A 31 21.78 -34.64 33.45
N VAL A 32 21.20 -33.73 32.65
CA VAL A 32 19.75 -33.51 32.56
C VAL A 32 19.02 -34.80 32.18
N ILE A 33 19.49 -35.54 31.16
CA ILE A 33 18.91 -36.83 30.76
C ILE A 33 18.89 -37.82 31.92
N GLN A 34 19.99 -37.91 32.69
CA GLN A 34 20.04 -38.78 33.88
C GLN A 34 19.05 -38.32 34.96
N TYR A 35 18.93 -37.01 35.20
CA TYR A 35 17.95 -36.46 36.14
C TYR A 35 16.49 -36.63 35.70
N LEU A 36 16.26 -36.79 34.40
CA LEU A 36 14.95 -37.04 33.81
C LEU A 36 14.60 -38.53 33.73
N ALA A 37 15.47 -39.45 34.14
CA ALA A 37 15.19 -40.89 34.09
C ALA A 37 14.18 -41.34 35.17
N PHE A 38 12.91 -40.99 35.00
CA PHE A 38 11.85 -41.27 35.98
C PHE A 38 11.30 -42.70 35.88
N SER A 39 11.21 -43.38 37.02
CA SER A 39 10.70 -44.76 37.10
C SER A 39 9.17 -44.88 36.99
N ASP A 40 8.43 -43.78 37.21
CA ASP A 40 6.95 -43.72 37.21
C ASP A 40 6.36 -43.02 35.97
N VAL A 41 7.20 -42.63 35.00
CA VAL A 41 6.80 -42.02 33.72
C VAL A 41 7.07 -43.02 32.59
N SER A 42 6.08 -43.30 31.75
CA SER A 42 6.17 -44.31 30.69
C SER A 42 5.64 -43.76 29.37
N ALA A 43 5.97 -44.40 28.24
CA ALA A 43 5.62 -43.92 26.90
C ALA A 43 4.11 -43.74 26.63
N GLY A 44 3.24 -44.42 27.38
CA GLY A 44 1.78 -44.28 27.28
C GLY A 44 1.16 -43.25 28.22
N ASN A 45 1.95 -42.56 29.05
CA ASN A 45 1.39 -41.53 29.92
C ASN A 45 1.06 -40.25 29.13
N TRP A 46 -0.10 -39.68 29.43
CA TRP A 46 -0.64 -38.51 28.74
C TRP A 46 0.19 -37.23 28.93
N ALA A 47 0.93 -37.14 30.04
CA ALA A 47 1.71 -35.96 30.44
C ALA A 47 3.23 -36.14 30.25
N SER A 48 3.70 -37.27 29.68
CA SER A 48 5.14 -37.59 29.59
C SER A 48 5.94 -36.48 28.94
N GLU A 49 5.44 -35.96 27.82
CA GLU A 49 6.05 -34.85 27.09
C GLU A 49 6.21 -33.61 27.98
N ALA A 50 5.12 -33.18 28.63
CA ALA A 50 5.13 -32.03 29.53
C ALA A 50 6.07 -32.22 30.73
N ILE A 51 6.12 -33.42 31.29
CA ILE A 51 7.02 -33.76 32.40
C ILE A 51 8.48 -33.63 31.97
N TYR A 52 8.85 -34.18 30.81
CA TYR A 52 10.23 -34.14 30.34
C TYR A 52 10.65 -32.74 29.87
N GLU A 53 9.77 -32.02 29.17
CA GLU A 53 10.05 -30.65 28.70
C GLU A 53 10.26 -29.70 29.90
N THR A 54 9.31 -29.67 30.84
CA THR A 54 9.41 -28.79 32.02
C THR A 54 10.56 -29.18 32.94
N GLY A 55 10.94 -30.46 32.97
CA GLY A 55 12.12 -30.93 33.68
C GLY A 55 13.44 -30.58 32.97
N ALA A 56 13.50 -30.66 31.65
CA ALA A 56 14.67 -30.29 30.85
C ALA A 56 14.96 -28.78 30.95
N LEU A 57 13.91 -27.97 30.96
CA LEU A 57 13.98 -26.51 31.16
C LEU A 57 14.20 -26.12 32.65
N GLY A 58 14.10 -27.09 33.57
CA GLY A 58 14.36 -26.88 34.99
C GLY A 58 13.23 -26.20 35.76
N PHE A 59 12.03 -26.11 35.20
CA PHE A 59 10.86 -25.50 35.85
C PHE A 59 10.27 -26.42 36.93
N LEU A 60 10.12 -27.71 36.61
CA LEU A 60 9.57 -28.72 37.50
C LEU A 60 10.45 -29.98 37.50
N THR A 61 10.95 -30.36 38.67
CA THR A 61 11.91 -31.48 38.82
C THR A 61 11.31 -32.59 39.67
N GLY A 62 11.63 -33.86 39.40
CA GLY A 62 11.19 -35.01 40.19
C GLY A 62 11.72 -35.03 41.63
N PHE A 63 11.31 -36.03 42.41
CA PHE A 63 11.82 -36.19 43.77
C PHE A 63 13.29 -36.59 43.73
N LYS A 64 14.12 -35.88 44.51
CA LYS A 64 15.56 -36.15 44.66
C LYS A 64 15.84 -37.24 45.69
N ASP A 65 14.96 -38.24 45.77
CA ASP A 65 15.12 -39.40 46.65
C ASP A 65 15.59 -40.63 45.87
N ALA A 66 15.93 -41.70 46.59
CA ALA A 66 16.39 -42.95 45.97
C ALA A 66 15.32 -43.66 45.11
N SER A 67 14.08 -43.15 45.06
CA SER A 67 13.01 -43.76 44.26
C SER A 67 13.08 -43.40 42.78
N GLY A 68 13.80 -42.33 42.41
CA GLY A 68 13.94 -41.89 41.03
C GLY A 68 12.59 -41.58 40.37
N ARG A 69 11.61 -41.09 41.14
CA ARG A 69 10.24 -40.83 40.68
C ARG A 69 10.00 -39.35 40.42
N PHE A 70 9.17 -39.05 39.42
CA PHE A 70 8.60 -37.72 39.23
C PHE A 70 7.51 -37.42 40.26
N GLY A 71 6.75 -38.42 40.70
CA GLY A 71 5.65 -38.26 41.64
C GLY A 71 4.37 -37.76 40.97
N ARG A 72 4.04 -38.30 39.81
CA ARG A 72 2.99 -37.77 38.89
C ARG A 72 1.69 -37.31 39.56
N THR A 73 1.10 -38.16 40.40
CA THR A 73 -0.20 -37.91 41.05
C THR A 73 -0.09 -37.23 42.41
N VAL A 74 1.13 -36.92 42.88
CA VAL A 74 1.34 -36.21 44.13
C VAL A 74 0.96 -34.73 43.94
N PRO A 75 0.13 -34.14 44.82
CA PRO A 75 -0.16 -32.71 44.79
C PRO A 75 1.09 -31.85 45.04
N LEU A 76 1.19 -30.71 44.36
CA LEU A 76 2.17 -29.68 44.72
C LEU A 76 1.75 -29.01 46.02
N THR A 77 2.72 -28.76 46.89
CA THR A 77 2.55 -27.85 48.03
C THR A 77 2.51 -26.39 47.56
N LYS A 78 1.98 -25.47 48.38
CA LYS A 78 1.92 -24.04 48.04
C LYS A 78 3.29 -23.43 47.74
N GLU A 79 4.33 -23.80 48.50
CA GLU A 79 5.69 -23.34 48.23
C GLU A 79 6.29 -23.90 46.92
N GLU A 80 5.95 -25.14 46.57
CA GLU A 80 6.40 -25.76 45.33
C GLU A 80 5.71 -25.13 44.12
N ALA A 81 4.42 -24.84 44.23
CA ALA A 81 3.65 -24.14 43.21
C ALA A 81 4.21 -22.73 42.94
N LEU A 82 4.51 -21.95 43.98
CA LEU A 82 5.17 -20.65 43.85
C LEU A 82 6.58 -20.77 43.25
N ALA A 83 7.36 -21.78 43.66
CA ALA A 83 8.67 -22.04 43.08
C ALA A 83 8.61 -22.38 41.59
N VAL A 84 7.60 -23.15 41.16
CA VAL A 84 7.37 -23.43 39.74
C VAL A 84 7.00 -22.15 39.00
N ALA A 85 6.07 -21.34 39.51
CA ALA A 85 5.67 -20.07 38.87
C ALA A 85 6.86 -19.12 38.66
N TYR A 86 7.71 -18.94 39.69
CA TYR A 86 8.89 -18.08 39.56
C TYR A 86 9.98 -18.65 38.65
N ARG A 87 10.17 -19.98 38.61
CA ARG A 87 11.10 -20.59 37.64
C ARG A 87 10.61 -20.44 36.21
N ALA A 88 9.31 -20.62 35.98
CA ALA A 88 8.66 -20.41 34.69
C ALA A 88 8.79 -18.95 34.20
N ALA A 89 8.86 -17.99 35.11
CA ALA A 89 9.15 -16.60 34.78
C ALA A 89 10.65 -16.24 34.70
N GLY A 90 11.56 -17.22 34.76
CA GLY A 90 13.01 -16.97 34.69
C GLY A 90 13.65 -16.41 35.97
N ARG A 91 12.90 -16.35 37.08
CA ARG A 91 13.31 -15.67 38.34
C ARG A 91 13.72 -16.63 39.46
N GLY A 92 14.01 -17.88 39.11
CA GLY A 92 14.47 -18.89 40.07
C GLY A 92 15.79 -18.51 40.77
N ALA A 93 16.74 -17.92 40.05
CA ALA A 93 18.03 -17.54 40.61
C ALA A 93 17.92 -16.38 41.62
N GLU A 94 17.07 -15.40 41.33
CA GLU A 94 16.76 -14.28 42.23
C GLU A 94 16.17 -14.81 43.55
N ALA A 95 15.17 -15.68 43.48
CA ALA A 95 14.57 -16.30 44.65
C ALA A 95 15.61 -17.09 45.47
N GLN A 96 16.53 -17.84 44.84
CA GLN A 96 17.59 -18.56 45.56
C GLN A 96 18.55 -17.62 46.31
N GLN A 97 18.93 -16.49 45.70
CA GLN A 97 19.77 -15.48 46.34
C GLN A 97 19.04 -14.85 47.54
N LEU A 98 17.76 -14.52 47.37
CA LEU A 98 16.92 -13.97 48.43
C LEU A 98 16.76 -14.94 49.60
N GLY A 99 16.51 -16.23 49.31
CA GLY A 99 16.43 -17.27 50.34
C GLY A 99 17.73 -17.41 51.14
N THR A 100 18.87 -17.34 50.46
CA THR A 100 20.19 -17.34 51.10
C THR A 100 20.37 -16.12 52.02
N ALA A 101 19.97 -14.93 51.56
CA ALA A 101 20.00 -13.71 52.37
C ALA A 101 19.09 -13.83 53.60
N VAL A 102 17.84 -14.28 53.43
CA VAL A 102 16.89 -14.52 54.52
C VAL A 102 17.49 -15.49 55.54
N ASN A 103 18.04 -16.62 55.10
CA ASN A 103 18.64 -17.59 56.01
C ASN A 103 19.87 -17.03 56.74
N ASN A 104 20.68 -16.19 56.10
CA ASN A 104 21.84 -15.56 56.73
C ASN A 104 21.47 -14.56 57.83
N THR A 105 20.31 -13.91 57.74
CA THR A 105 19.80 -13.00 58.78
C THR A 105 19.29 -13.72 60.02
N ARG A 106 18.98 -15.02 59.93
CA ARG A 106 18.55 -15.83 61.08
C ARG A 106 19.72 -16.00 62.07
N ILE A 107 19.39 -16.01 63.36
CA ILE A 107 20.32 -16.44 64.40
C ILE A 107 20.85 -17.85 64.07
N GLN A 108 22.11 -18.13 64.41
CA GLN A 108 22.80 -19.34 63.99
C GLN A 108 22.02 -20.64 64.30
N ALA A 109 21.35 -20.70 65.46
CA ALA A 109 20.54 -21.85 65.88
C ALA A 109 19.29 -22.09 65.02
N ASN A 110 18.79 -21.07 64.31
CA ASN A 110 17.56 -21.14 63.50
C ASN A 110 17.86 -21.16 61.99
N ARG A 111 19.14 -21.20 61.59
CA ARG A 111 19.50 -21.32 60.18
C ARG A 111 19.09 -22.69 59.67
N LYS A 112 18.34 -22.71 58.56
CA LYS A 112 18.00 -23.94 57.87
C LYS A 112 19.26 -24.50 57.20
N THR A 113 19.44 -25.81 57.31
CA THR A 113 20.59 -26.54 56.74
C THR A 113 20.25 -27.25 55.43
N ASP A 114 18.96 -27.50 55.16
CA ASP A 114 18.49 -28.01 53.87
C ASP A 114 18.48 -26.87 52.83
N PRO A 115 19.28 -26.95 51.76
CA PRO A 115 19.31 -25.93 50.71
C PRO A 115 17.94 -25.72 50.04
N LEU A 116 17.14 -26.77 49.89
CA LEU A 116 15.84 -26.67 49.23
C LEU A 116 14.85 -25.85 50.06
N GLU A 117 14.86 -26.05 51.38
CA GLU A 117 14.07 -25.26 52.32
C GLU A 117 14.49 -23.78 52.34
N VAL A 118 15.79 -23.50 52.20
CA VAL A 118 16.33 -22.14 52.08
C VAL A 118 15.84 -21.49 50.79
N TRP A 119 15.83 -22.23 49.68
CA TRP A 119 15.33 -21.72 48.41
C TRP A 119 13.83 -21.43 48.45
N TYR A 120 13.02 -22.30 49.06
CA TYR A 120 11.59 -22.06 49.24
C TYR A 120 11.30 -20.81 50.07
N ASP A 121 12.11 -20.51 51.08
CA ASP A 121 11.97 -19.25 51.83
C ASP A 121 12.15 -18.02 50.94
N GLY A 122 13.07 -18.10 49.97
CA GLY A 122 13.27 -17.05 48.99
C GLY A 122 12.09 -16.85 48.03
N PHE A 123 11.50 -17.95 47.52
CA PHE A 123 10.29 -17.89 46.70
C PHE A 123 9.10 -17.28 47.45
N LEU A 124 8.90 -17.67 48.71
CA LEU A 124 7.85 -17.11 49.57
C LEU A 124 8.09 -15.63 49.86
N GLN A 125 9.33 -15.24 50.16
CA GLN A 125 9.67 -13.83 50.38
C GLN A 125 9.41 -12.98 49.12
N LEU A 126 9.75 -13.51 47.94
CA LEU A 126 9.51 -12.82 46.68
C LEU A 126 8.01 -12.67 46.40
N ALA A 127 7.23 -13.75 46.61
CA ALA A 127 5.78 -13.74 46.49
C ALA A 127 5.12 -12.67 47.37
N ALA A 128 5.59 -12.51 48.61
CA ALA A 128 5.06 -11.52 49.53
C ALA A 128 5.42 -10.08 49.13
N ASN A 129 6.67 -9.86 48.69
CA ASN A 129 7.13 -8.55 48.25
C ASN A 129 6.33 -8.03 47.03
N GLU A 130 5.81 -8.95 46.22
CA GLU A 130 5.08 -8.66 44.98
C GLU A 130 3.55 -8.78 45.14
N GLY A 131 3.08 -9.11 46.36
CA GLY A 131 1.66 -9.19 46.66
C GLY A 131 0.95 -10.44 46.11
N LEU A 132 1.68 -11.46 45.66
CA LEU A 132 1.10 -12.77 45.30
C LEU A 132 0.56 -13.52 46.50
N ILE A 133 1.18 -13.28 47.66
CA ILE A 133 0.69 -13.64 48.99
C ILE A 133 0.82 -12.41 49.88
N SER A 134 0.07 -12.34 50.98
CA SER A 134 0.19 -11.25 51.93
C SER A 134 1.44 -11.40 52.82
N PHE A 135 1.87 -10.33 53.47
CA PHE A 135 2.92 -10.42 54.50
C PHE A 135 2.49 -11.25 55.72
N ASN A 136 1.18 -11.37 55.97
CA ASN A 136 0.66 -12.29 57.00
C ASN A 136 0.83 -13.75 56.55
N ASP A 137 0.57 -14.05 55.28
CA ASP A 137 0.79 -15.39 54.72
C ASP A 137 2.27 -15.78 54.77
N LEU A 138 3.18 -14.83 54.54
CA LEU A 138 4.61 -15.04 54.71
C LEU A 138 4.98 -15.35 56.17
N ALA A 139 4.41 -14.60 57.12
CA ALA A 139 4.62 -14.85 58.54
C ALA A 139 4.12 -16.24 58.94
N ASP A 140 2.93 -16.63 58.48
CA ASP A 140 2.37 -17.97 58.66
C ASP A 140 3.29 -19.02 58.03
N ALA A 141 3.79 -18.82 56.81
CA ALA A 141 4.72 -19.72 56.14
C ALA A 141 6.06 -19.87 56.88
N PHE A 142 6.52 -18.84 57.59
CA PHE A 142 7.77 -18.88 58.35
C PHE A 142 7.59 -19.38 59.79
N ASN A 143 6.35 -19.58 60.24
CA ASN A 143 6.06 -20.20 61.52
C ASN A 143 6.54 -21.67 61.52
N THR A 144 7.33 -22.04 62.52
CA THR A 144 7.86 -23.39 62.67
C THR A 144 6.79 -24.42 63.03
N ASP A 145 5.70 -24.01 63.68
CA ASP A 145 4.55 -24.85 64.00
C ASP A 145 3.40 -24.61 63.01
N GLN A 146 3.50 -25.25 61.84
CA GLN A 146 2.47 -25.21 60.78
C GLN A 146 1.17 -25.92 61.18
N VAL A 147 1.19 -26.79 62.20
CA VAL A 147 0.05 -27.64 62.55
C VAL A 147 -0.95 -26.86 63.38
N SER A 148 -0.46 -26.06 64.33
CA SER A 148 -1.28 -25.29 65.28
C SER A 148 -1.81 -23.96 64.75
N LEU A 149 -1.48 -23.58 63.50
CA LEU A 149 -2.04 -22.39 62.87
C LEU A 149 -3.58 -22.48 62.78
N PRO A 150 -4.30 -21.34 62.73
CA PRO A 150 -5.72 -21.29 62.33
C PRO A 150 -6.02 -22.06 61.03
N GLU A 151 -7.28 -22.42 60.81
CA GLU A 151 -7.69 -23.21 59.64
C GLU A 151 -7.53 -22.42 58.32
N ASP A 152 -7.73 -21.11 58.38
CA ASP A 152 -7.63 -20.15 57.27
C ASP A 152 -6.22 -19.61 57.02
N SER A 153 -5.25 -19.94 57.87
CA SER A 153 -3.84 -19.54 57.72
C SER A 153 -3.14 -20.14 56.50
N PHE A 154 -2.13 -19.43 56.00
CA PHE A 154 -1.30 -19.92 54.91
C PHE A 154 -0.34 -21.02 55.37
N ARG A 155 -0.71 -22.28 55.10
CA ARG A 155 0.14 -23.44 55.38
C ARG A 155 0.99 -23.80 54.18
N ARG A 156 2.28 -23.49 54.20
CA ARG A 156 3.18 -23.64 53.02
C ARG A 156 3.29 -25.07 52.48
N LYS A 157 3.16 -26.08 53.36
CA LYS A 157 3.20 -27.51 53.01
C LYS A 157 1.84 -28.11 52.65
N SER A 158 0.76 -27.34 52.75
CA SER A 158 -0.56 -27.79 52.30
C SER A 158 -0.61 -27.84 50.77
N PRO A 159 -1.46 -28.70 50.18
CA PRO A 159 -1.61 -28.74 48.74
C PRO A 159 -2.09 -27.40 48.15
N ALA A 160 -1.44 -26.95 47.09
CA ALA A 160 -1.87 -25.79 46.33
C ALA A 160 -3.16 -26.11 45.57
N GLN A 161 -4.13 -25.21 45.63
CA GLN A 161 -5.36 -25.30 44.86
C GLN A 161 -5.09 -24.97 43.38
N ARG A 162 -5.89 -25.54 42.48
CA ARG A 162 -5.81 -25.26 41.04
C ARG A 162 -5.93 -23.75 40.75
N GLN A 163 -6.86 -23.05 41.41
CA GLN A 163 -7.03 -21.60 41.27
C GLN A 163 -5.84 -20.79 41.81
N GLU A 164 -5.16 -21.27 42.85
CA GLU A 164 -3.96 -20.60 43.40
C GLU A 164 -2.80 -20.71 42.43
N MET A 165 -2.55 -21.91 41.88
CA MET A 165 -1.52 -22.12 40.85
C MET A 165 -1.77 -21.24 39.61
N ILE A 166 -3.02 -21.18 39.14
CA ILE A 166 -3.42 -20.31 38.02
C ILE A 166 -3.11 -18.85 38.33
N TYR A 167 -3.60 -18.37 39.47
CA TYR A 167 -3.43 -16.97 39.88
C TYR A 167 -1.95 -16.59 40.03
N TRP A 168 -1.15 -17.40 40.72
CA TRP A 168 0.28 -17.13 40.89
C TRP A 168 1.04 -17.18 39.57
N LEU A 169 0.77 -18.18 38.72
CA LEU A 169 1.41 -18.25 37.41
C LEU A 169 1.07 -17.01 36.56
N SER A 170 -0.20 -16.59 36.54
CA SER A 170 -0.64 -15.40 35.82
C SER A 170 0.06 -14.13 36.31
N LEU A 171 0.18 -13.93 37.62
CA LEU A 171 0.82 -12.75 38.18
C LEU A 171 2.32 -12.69 37.85
N VAL A 172 3.07 -13.78 38.04
CA VAL A 172 4.52 -13.72 37.76
C VAL A 172 4.79 -13.57 36.26
N LEU A 173 3.94 -14.11 35.39
CA LEU A 173 4.05 -13.96 33.93
C LEU A 173 3.46 -12.64 33.41
N ASN A 174 2.93 -11.77 34.27
CA ASN A 174 2.23 -10.53 33.89
C ASN A 174 1.08 -10.77 32.89
N ILE A 175 0.31 -11.84 33.08
CA ILE A 175 -0.89 -12.13 32.29
C ILE A 175 -2.01 -11.20 32.75
N GLU A 176 -2.54 -10.40 31.83
CA GLU A 176 -3.62 -9.46 32.10
C GLU A 176 -4.93 -10.17 32.46
N PRO A 177 -5.68 -9.70 33.48
CA PRO A 177 -6.97 -10.27 33.84
C PRO A 177 -8.02 -10.00 32.75
N ALA A 178 -8.85 -10.99 32.44
CA ALA A 178 -9.90 -10.82 31.44
C ALA A 178 -11.01 -9.88 31.92
N VAL A 179 -11.36 -8.88 31.10
CA VAL A 179 -12.40 -7.88 31.43
C VAL A 179 -13.82 -8.45 31.31
N GLN A 180 -14.03 -9.40 30.40
CA GLN A 180 -15.33 -10.03 30.16
C GLN A 180 -15.24 -11.51 30.52
N LEU A 181 -16.31 -12.05 31.12
CA LEU A 181 -16.42 -13.48 31.43
C LEU A 181 -17.23 -14.15 30.32
N GLN A 182 -16.65 -15.13 29.64
CA GLN A 182 -17.30 -15.89 28.57
C GLN A 182 -16.97 -17.37 28.73
N GLU A 183 -15.69 -17.75 28.73
CA GLU A 183 -15.27 -19.15 28.74
C GLU A 183 -15.55 -19.84 30.07
N VAL A 184 -15.32 -19.13 31.18
CA VAL A 184 -15.57 -19.65 32.51
C VAL A 184 -17.04 -20.00 32.72
N LEU A 185 -17.96 -19.33 32.00
CA LEU A 185 -19.41 -19.55 32.13
C LEU A 185 -19.85 -20.90 31.58
N ASN A 186 -19.03 -21.55 30.76
CA ASN A 186 -19.27 -22.90 30.23
C ASN A 186 -19.13 -24.00 31.30
N TYR A 187 -18.65 -23.66 32.50
CA TYR A 187 -18.39 -24.62 33.58
C TYR A 187 -19.36 -24.47 34.74
N THR A 188 -19.97 -25.57 35.17
CA THR A 188 -21.02 -25.57 36.19
C THR A 188 -20.58 -25.05 37.57
N ASP A 189 -19.28 -25.13 37.88
CA ASP A 189 -18.69 -24.74 39.16
C ASP A 189 -17.91 -23.41 39.12
N TRP A 190 -18.06 -22.60 38.07
CA TRP A 190 -17.34 -21.32 37.94
C TRP A 190 -17.54 -20.38 39.13
N ARG A 191 -18.73 -20.41 39.75
CA ARG A 191 -19.05 -19.62 40.95
C ARG A 191 -18.28 -20.03 42.21
N SER A 192 -17.52 -21.14 42.16
CA SER A 192 -16.67 -21.60 43.27
C SER A 192 -15.23 -21.08 43.19
N VAL A 193 -14.87 -20.38 42.11
CA VAL A 193 -13.61 -19.65 41.99
C VAL A 193 -13.67 -18.40 42.89
N ASP A 194 -12.59 -18.10 43.60
CA ASP A 194 -12.55 -16.89 44.41
C ASP A 194 -12.63 -15.64 43.52
N PRO A 195 -13.40 -14.59 43.89
CA PRO A 195 -13.68 -13.46 43.00
C PRO A 195 -12.46 -12.76 42.41
N GLU A 196 -11.39 -12.61 43.20
CA GLU A 196 -10.12 -11.99 42.80
C GLU A 196 -9.33 -12.83 41.77
N LYS A 197 -9.54 -14.16 41.75
CA LYS A 197 -8.84 -15.10 40.88
C LYS A 197 -9.62 -15.36 39.59
N LEU A 198 -10.93 -15.11 39.60
CA LEU A 198 -11.86 -15.40 38.50
C LEU A 198 -11.43 -14.78 37.15
N PRO A 199 -11.01 -13.50 37.07
CA PRO A 199 -10.54 -12.91 35.81
C PRO A 199 -9.31 -13.58 35.20
N TYR A 200 -8.41 -14.12 36.04
CA TYR A 200 -7.21 -14.83 35.59
C TYR A 200 -7.52 -16.26 35.15
N VAL A 201 -8.46 -16.93 35.84
CA VAL A 201 -9.01 -18.22 35.39
C VAL A 201 -9.67 -18.08 34.02
N GLU A 202 -10.45 -17.03 33.79
CA GLU A 202 -11.00 -16.71 32.46
C GLU A 202 -9.90 -16.50 31.41
N ALA A 203 -8.87 -15.71 31.72
CA ALA A 203 -7.77 -15.43 30.78
C ALA A 203 -7.06 -16.72 30.34
N LEU A 204 -6.71 -17.60 31.29
CA LEU A 204 -6.03 -18.86 30.97
C LEU A 204 -6.95 -19.90 30.30
N LEU A 205 -8.27 -19.85 30.52
CA LEU A 205 -9.23 -20.68 29.78
C LEU A 205 -9.29 -20.24 28.31
N ARG A 206 -9.36 -18.93 28.04
CA ARG A 206 -9.36 -18.37 26.68
C ARG A 206 -8.09 -18.69 25.91
N GLN A 207 -6.95 -18.67 26.58
CA GLN A 207 -5.65 -18.99 26.00
C GLN A 207 -5.44 -20.52 25.85
N GLY A 208 -6.38 -21.36 26.24
CA GLY A 208 -6.23 -22.83 26.20
C GLY A 208 -5.16 -23.39 27.16
N VAL A 209 -4.59 -22.54 28.03
CA VAL A 209 -3.56 -22.94 29.01
C VAL A 209 -4.13 -23.92 30.03
N ILE A 210 -5.36 -23.67 30.47
CA ILE A 210 -6.10 -24.56 31.35
C ILE A 210 -7.39 -25.03 30.70
N SER A 211 -7.84 -26.21 31.12
CA SER A 211 -9.14 -26.76 30.76
C SER A 211 -9.84 -27.35 31.98
N GLY A 212 -11.15 -27.54 31.87
CA GLY A 212 -11.93 -28.31 32.85
C GLY A 212 -12.14 -29.76 32.41
N SER A 213 -12.74 -30.54 33.30
CA SER A 213 -13.13 -31.94 33.05
C SER A 213 -14.59 -32.15 33.43
N ASN A 214 -15.33 -32.87 32.60
CA ASN A 214 -16.76 -33.14 32.82
C ASN A 214 -17.60 -31.87 33.09
N GLY A 215 -17.31 -30.77 32.37
CA GLY A 215 -18.00 -29.48 32.55
C GLY A 215 -17.70 -28.77 33.88
N ARG A 216 -16.57 -29.09 34.53
CA ARG A 216 -16.12 -28.46 35.79
C ARG A 216 -14.65 -28.02 35.73
N ILE A 217 -14.33 -26.87 36.31
CA ILE A 217 -12.96 -26.34 36.46
C ILE A 217 -12.25 -27.01 37.64
N ASN A 218 -13.00 -27.31 38.70
CA ASN A 218 -12.52 -27.80 40.00
C ASN A 218 -11.48 -26.84 40.64
N PRO A 219 -11.83 -25.56 40.87
CA PRO A 219 -10.85 -24.53 41.22
C PRO A 219 -10.16 -24.76 42.57
N ARG A 220 -10.87 -25.38 43.53
CA ARG A 220 -10.34 -25.65 44.88
C ARG A 220 -9.68 -27.02 45.02
N GLN A 221 -9.66 -27.85 43.96
CA GLN A 221 -8.97 -29.14 44.01
C GLN A 221 -7.45 -28.96 44.04
N PRO A 222 -6.71 -29.81 44.76
CA PRO A 222 -5.25 -29.83 44.68
C PRO A 222 -4.76 -30.05 43.25
N VAL A 223 -3.74 -29.31 42.83
CA VAL A 223 -3.08 -29.54 41.54
C VAL A 223 -1.98 -30.59 41.67
N THR A 224 -2.06 -31.67 40.89
CA THR A 224 -1.01 -32.70 40.86
C THR A 224 0.21 -32.23 40.06
N ARG A 225 1.35 -32.86 40.28
CA ARG A 225 2.59 -32.54 39.57
C ARG A 225 2.49 -32.75 38.06
N GLU A 226 1.83 -33.82 37.60
CA GLU A 226 1.59 -34.04 36.16
C GLU A 226 0.61 -33.01 35.56
N GLN A 227 -0.38 -32.56 36.32
CA GLN A 227 -1.27 -31.48 35.89
C GLN A 227 -0.54 -30.14 35.81
N CYS A 228 0.34 -29.84 36.78
CA CYS A 228 1.14 -28.62 36.75
C CYS A 228 2.14 -28.64 35.59
N ALA A 229 2.81 -29.76 35.33
CA ALA A 229 3.67 -29.90 34.15
C ALA A 229 2.90 -29.55 32.86
N GLN A 230 1.66 -30.04 32.73
CA GLN A 230 0.82 -29.72 31.58
C GLN A 230 0.44 -28.23 31.52
N ILE A 231 0.06 -27.61 32.64
CA ILE A 231 -0.28 -26.17 32.68
C ILE A 231 0.93 -25.34 32.23
N VAL A 232 2.13 -25.66 32.75
CA VAL A 232 3.38 -24.97 32.39
C VAL A 232 3.71 -25.18 30.91
N LYS A 233 3.57 -26.40 30.38
CA LYS A 233 3.77 -26.64 28.94
C LYS A 233 2.77 -25.86 28.07
N ASN A 234 1.50 -25.84 28.45
CA ASN A 234 0.48 -25.13 27.69
C ASN A 234 0.67 -23.60 27.75
N ALA A 235 1.22 -23.07 28.85
CA ALA A 235 1.66 -21.67 28.96
C ALA A 235 3.00 -21.40 28.26
N GLY A 236 3.43 -22.30 27.36
CA GLY A 236 4.76 -22.34 26.77
C GLY A 236 5.18 -21.01 26.13
N ASP A 237 4.32 -20.36 25.35
CA ASP A 237 4.68 -19.10 24.69
C ASP A 237 5.06 -17.99 25.67
N SER A 238 4.23 -17.73 26.67
CA SER A 238 4.52 -16.72 27.69
C SER A 238 5.76 -17.07 28.51
N ILE A 239 5.97 -18.36 28.81
CA ILE A 239 7.11 -18.85 29.61
C ILE A 239 8.42 -18.78 28.84
N LEU A 240 8.43 -19.24 27.59
CA LEU A 240 9.62 -19.19 26.73
C LEU A 240 10.00 -17.73 26.46
N GLN A 241 9.03 -16.86 26.23
CA GLN A 241 9.27 -15.41 26.13
C GLN A 241 9.89 -14.85 27.43
N ALA A 242 9.30 -15.13 28.59
CA ALA A 242 9.80 -14.65 29.88
C ALA A 242 11.21 -15.16 30.21
N THR A 243 11.59 -16.34 29.70
CA THR A 243 12.88 -16.98 29.94
C THR A 243 13.90 -16.77 28.82
N GLY A 244 13.53 -16.04 27.76
CA GLY A 244 14.40 -15.75 26.62
C GLY A 244 14.74 -16.98 25.78
N HIS A 245 13.85 -17.97 25.75
CA HIS A 245 13.95 -19.14 24.90
C HIS A 245 13.10 -18.97 23.63
N THR A 246 13.49 -19.66 22.58
CA THR A 246 12.74 -19.76 21.32
C THR A 246 12.41 -21.20 21.03
N ARG A 247 11.22 -21.44 20.48
CA ARG A 247 10.73 -22.75 20.05
C ARG A 247 10.63 -22.76 18.54
N ILE A 248 11.20 -23.77 17.90
CA ILE A 248 11.29 -23.87 16.44
C ILE A 248 10.91 -25.29 16.02
N SER A 249 10.08 -25.41 14.99
CA SER A 249 9.71 -26.67 14.36
C SER A 249 10.46 -26.84 13.04
N GLY A 250 10.90 -28.06 12.73
CA GLY A 250 11.73 -28.34 11.56
C GLY A 250 11.79 -29.81 11.15
N ILE A 251 12.23 -30.10 9.93
CA ILE A 251 12.50 -31.45 9.41
C ILE A 251 14.01 -31.64 9.31
N ILE A 252 14.52 -32.75 9.86
CA ILE A 252 15.91 -33.14 9.69
C ILE A 252 16.16 -33.57 8.24
N GLU A 253 16.87 -32.75 7.47
CA GLU A 253 17.21 -33.02 6.06
C GLU A 253 18.36 -34.02 5.94
N GLU A 254 19.35 -33.90 6.82
CA GLU A 254 20.57 -34.69 6.82
C GLU A 254 21.23 -34.72 8.21
N MET A 255 21.93 -35.81 8.51
CA MET A 255 22.82 -35.93 9.65
C MET A 255 24.18 -36.46 9.18
N SER A 256 25.25 -35.77 9.52
CA SER A 256 26.62 -36.18 9.18
C SER A 256 27.53 -36.18 10.41
N PRO A 257 28.38 -37.20 10.58
CA PRO A 257 29.32 -37.22 11.69
C PRO A 257 30.42 -36.17 11.48
N THR A 258 30.85 -35.54 12.56
CA THR A 258 31.98 -34.61 12.57
C THR A 258 33.15 -35.23 13.32
N SER A 259 34.37 -34.94 12.87
CA SER A 259 35.60 -35.31 13.56
C SER A 259 36.64 -34.21 13.34
N ASP A 260 37.13 -33.65 14.44
CA ASP A 260 38.18 -32.62 14.45
C ASP A 260 39.40 -33.15 15.21
N TYR A 261 40.53 -33.16 14.51
CA TYR A 261 41.85 -33.59 15.00
C TYR A 261 42.86 -32.44 15.05
N ALA A 262 42.44 -31.20 14.77
CA ALA A 262 43.33 -30.04 14.66
C ALA A 262 43.81 -29.50 16.02
N GLY A 263 43.20 -29.92 17.14
CA GLY A 263 43.61 -29.60 18.51
C GLY A 263 44.36 -30.75 19.21
N GLY A 264 45.03 -30.45 20.34
CA GLY A 264 45.71 -31.46 21.18
C GLY A 264 44.79 -32.50 21.84
N THR A 265 43.50 -32.52 21.51
CA THR A 265 42.49 -33.47 21.97
C THR A 265 41.49 -33.67 20.83
N SER A 266 41.19 -34.91 20.44
CA SER A 266 40.25 -35.19 19.36
C SER A 266 38.80 -34.97 19.80
N SER A 267 38.01 -34.31 18.95
CA SER A 267 36.58 -34.08 19.14
C SER A 267 35.77 -34.78 18.03
N SER A 268 34.67 -35.41 18.40
CA SER A 268 33.73 -36.06 17.46
C SER A 268 32.31 -35.57 17.71
N GLY A 269 31.37 -35.74 16.80
CA GLY A 269 29.99 -35.29 17.02
C GLY A 269 29.10 -35.44 15.80
N TRP A 270 28.03 -34.67 15.76
CA TRP A 270 27.08 -34.66 14.65
C TRP A 270 26.78 -33.24 14.18
N ASN A 271 26.77 -33.06 12.87
CA ASN A 271 26.10 -31.96 12.19
C ASN A 271 24.68 -32.44 11.83
N ILE A 272 23.66 -31.76 12.34
CA ILE A 272 22.25 -32.06 12.07
C ILE A 272 21.67 -30.88 11.30
N TYR A 273 21.33 -31.11 10.04
CA TYR A 273 20.77 -30.09 9.14
C TYR A 273 19.25 -30.14 9.21
N VAL A 274 18.63 -28.98 9.47
CA VAL A 274 17.19 -28.85 9.68
C VAL A 274 16.63 -27.80 8.72
N ALA A 275 15.57 -28.15 8.01
CA ALA A 275 14.70 -27.20 7.32
C ALA A 275 13.57 -26.82 8.27
N ASN A 276 13.54 -25.57 8.71
CA ASN A 276 12.56 -25.08 9.66
C ASN A 276 11.21 -24.83 8.97
N ALA A 277 10.13 -24.87 9.74
CA ALA A 277 8.77 -24.68 9.27
C ALA A 277 8.53 -23.26 8.68
N ASP A 278 9.30 -22.27 9.12
CA ASP A 278 9.29 -20.89 8.61
C ASP A 278 10.03 -20.72 7.26
N GLY A 279 10.60 -21.80 6.71
CA GLY A 279 11.41 -21.79 5.48
C GLY A 279 12.89 -21.46 5.71
N SER A 280 13.31 -21.14 6.94
CA SER A 280 14.72 -20.96 7.28
C SER A 280 15.44 -22.31 7.41
N HIS A 281 16.78 -22.29 7.38
CA HIS A 281 17.59 -23.50 7.60
C HIS A 281 18.47 -23.35 8.84
N ALA A 282 18.63 -24.44 9.57
CA ALA A 282 19.47 -24.52 10.77
C ALA A 282 20.50 -25.64 10.69
N LEU A 283 21.61 -25.45 11.40
CA LEU A 283 22.62 -26.49 11.66
C LEU A 283 22.83 -26.61 13.17
N ILE A 284 22.46 -27.77 13.72
CA ILE A 284 22.68 -28.11 15.13
C ILE A 284 23.95 -28.96 15.24
N GLN A 285 24.89 -28.55 16.09
CA GLN A 285 26.16 -29.26 16.31
C GLN A 285 26.25 -29.87 17.70
N THR A 286 26.52 -31.17 17.76
CA THR A 286 26.95 -31.86 19.00
C THR A 286 28.45 -32.09 18.98
N THR A 287 29.07 -32.20 20.16
CA THR A 287 30.51 -32.46 20.27
C THR A 287 30.80 -33.34 21.48
N ALA A 288 31.67 -34.32 21.33
CA ALA A 288 32.21 -35.17 22.37
C ALA A 288 33.74 -35.16 22.26
N GLN A 289 34.39 -34.55 23.25
CA GLN A 289 35.85 -34.52 23.33
C GLN A 289 36.37 -35.80 23.98
N SER A 290 37.49 -36.29 23.48
CA SER A 290 38.20 -37.41 24.13
C SER A 290 38.74 -36.96 25.49
N ALA A 291 38.70 -37.85 26.49
CA ALA A 291 39.27 -37.53 27.80
C ALA A 291 40.78 -37.22 27.66
N PRO A 292 41.26 -36.06 28.13
CA PRO A 292 42.67 -35.72 28.02
C PRO A 292 43.54 -36.72 28.79
N SER A 293 44.65 -37.16 28.19
CA SER A 293 45.57 -38.15 28.77
C SER A 293 46.22 -37.71 30.09
N SER A 294 46.28 -36.40 30.34
CA SER A 294 46.73 -35.77 31.59
C SER A 294 45.60 -35.07 32.37
N GLY A 295 44.34 -35.43 32.10
CA GLY A 295 43.15 -34.81 32.70
C GLY A 295 43.01 -35.04 34.21
N GLY A 296 42.15 -34.24 34.83
CA GLY A 296 41.73 -34.46 36.21
C GLY A 296 41.18 -35.87 36.41
N ARG A 297 41.33 -36.40 37.62
CA ARG A 297 40.78 -37.69 38.01
C ARG A 297 39.71 -37.46 39.06
N ASP A 298 38.67 -38.29 39.01
CA ASP A 298 37.68 -38.38 40.08
C ASP A 298 38.42 -38.66 41.40
N GLU A 299 38.22 -37.82 42.40
CA GLU A 299 38.92 -37.90 43.69
C GLU A 299 38.49 -39.09 44.56
N ASN A 300 37.35 -39.73 44.23
CA ASN A 300 36.78 -40.86 44.96
C ASN A 300 37.08 -42.20 44.26
N ALA A 301 37.15 -42.22 42.93
CA ALA A 301 37.32 -43.42 42.11
C ALA A 301 38.70 -43.52 41.41
N GLY A 302 39.46 -42.42 41.34
CA GLY A 302 40.77 -42.36 40.66
C GLY A 302 40.70 -42.52 39.14
N THR A 303 39.49 -42.60 38.58
CA THR A 303 39.20 -42.70 37.14
C THR A 303 39.43 -41.35 36.47
N VAL A 304 39.88 -41.37 35.21
CA VAL A 304 40.03 -40.13 34.42
C VAL A 304 38.65 -39.51 34.25
N LEU A 305 38.53 -38.20 34.48
CA LEU A 305 37.28 -37.49 34.24
C LEU A 305 36.91 -37.60 32.76
N PRO A 306 35.62 -37.83 32.43
CA PRO A 306 35.17 -37.89 31.05
C PRO A 306 35.47 -36.56 30.34
N GLY A 307 35.70 -36.62 29.02
CA GLY A 307 35.87 -35.42 28.21
C GLY A 307 34.58 -34.59 28.19
N GLN A 308 34.70 -33.32 27.78
CA GLN A 308 33.51 -32.46 27.68
C GLN A 308 32.63 -32.89 26.51
N GLU A 309 31.36 -33.15 26.81
CA GLU A 309 30.33 -33.47 25.82
C GLU A 309 29.27 -32.38 25.80
N LYS A 310 28.93 -31.90 24.60
CA LYS A 310 27.82 -31.00 24.28
C LYS A 310 26.81 -31.80 23.50
N GLU A 311 25.67 -32.05 24.10
CA GLU A 311 24.71 -33.04 23.62
C GLU A 311 23.29 -32.47 23.64
N LEU A 312 22.33 -33.17 23.02
CA LEU A 312 20.92 -32.76 22.99
C LEU A 312 20.12 -33.56 24.02
N VAL A 313 19.14 -32.92 24.66
CA VAL A 313 18.11 -33.64 25.43
C VAL A 313 16.95 -33.96 24.48
N VAL A 314 16.86 -35.20 24.03
CA VAL A 314 15.91 -35.63 22.99
C VAL A 314 14.81 -36.50 23.59
N TYR A 315 13.56 -36.06 23.42
CA TYR A 315 12.37 -36.84 23.71
C TYR A 315 11.80 -37.44 22.43
N LYS A 316 11.74 -38.77 22.35
CA LYS A 316 11.18 -39.50 21.20
C LYS A 316 10.39 -40.72 21.70
N ASN A 317 9.15 -40.85 21.22
CA ASN A 317 8.27 -42.00 21.51
C ASN A 317 8.16 -42.35 23.01
N GLY A 318 8.10 -41.33 23.88
CA GLY A 318 7.95 -41.56 25.31
C GLY A 318 9.23 -41.85 26.07
N SER A 319 10.39 -41.81 25.42
CA SER A 319 11.71 -42.01 26.01
C SER A 319 12.55 -40.74 25.89
N ILE A 320 13.39 -40.50 26.91
CA ILE A 320 14.37 -39.41 26.94
C ILE A 320 15.76 -39.98 26.65
N GLY A 321 16.56 -39.29 25.84
CA GLY A 321 17.92 -39.70 25.46
C GLY A 321 18.68 -38.56 24.80
N ASN A 322 19.74 -38.91 24.07
CA ASN A 322 20.61 -37.95 23.39
C ASN A 322 20.35 -37.89 21.87
N SER A 323 21.20 -37.17 21.12
CA SER A 323 21.07 -37.03 19.65
C SER A 323 21.06 -38.36 18.88
N SER A 324 21.48 -39.49 19.47
CA SER A 324 21.38 -40.81 18.84
C SER A 324 19.95 -41.28 18.58
N LEU A 325 18.95 -40.65 19.19
CA LEU A 325 17.54 -40.92 18.92
C LEU A 325 17.04 -40.27 17.62
N LEU A 326 17.78 -39.31 17.07
CA LEU A 326 17.41 -38.56 15.87
C LEU A 326 17.81 -39.32 14.60
N GLN A 327 17.04 -39.15 13.54
CA GLN A 327 17.34 -39.67 12.21
C GLN A 327 16.84 -38.71 11.12
N LYS A 328 17.33 -38.91 9.89
CA LYS A 328 16.85 -38.16 8.72
C LYS A 328 15.34 -38.32 8.54
N GLY A 329 14.67 -37.22 8.22
CA GLY A 329 13.24 -37.13 8.04
C GLY A 329 12.44 -37.02 9.34
N ASP A 330 13.09 -37.01 10.51
CA ASP A 330 12.39 -36.70 11.76
C ASP A 330 11.88 -35.25 11.71
N ARG A 331 10.59 -35.10 12.00
CA ARG A 331 9.95 -33.82 12.28
C ARG A 331 10.14 -33.53 13.74
N ILE A 332 10.87 -32.46 14.03
CA ILE A 332 11.29 -32.10 15.38
C ILE A 332 10.75 -30.74 15.76
N ARG A 333 10.58 -30.55 17.07
CA ARG A 333 10.38 -29.26 17.70
C ARG A 333 11.48 -29.09 18.73
N TYR A 334 12.28 -28.04 18.62
CA TYR A 334 13.40 -27.81 19.51
C TYR A 334 13.34 -26.44 20.17
N ILE A 335 13.84 -26.38 21.41
CA ILE A 335 13.86 -25.16 22.23
C ILE A 335 15.31 -24.74 22.40
N SER A 336 15.64 -23.51 22.02
CA SER A 336 16.96 -22.90 22.20
C SER A 336 16.93 -21.74 23.18
N ASP A 337 18.03 -21.54 23.92
CA ASP A 337 18.24 -20.31 24.67
C ASP A 337 18.76 -19.16 23.79
N SER A 338 18.89 -17.97 24.38
CA SER A 338 19.38 -16.76 23.70
C SER A 338 20.83 -16.81 23.19
N ILE A 339 21.58 -17.87 23.51
CA ILE A 339 22.95 -18.11 23.01
C ILE A 339 22.99 -19.33 22.07
N ASN A 340 21.85 -19.71 21.50
CA ASN A 340 21.67 -20.81 20.55
C ASN A 340 22.09 -22.19 21.09
N ARG A 341 22.00 -22.43 22.40
CA ARG A 341 22.11 -23.79 22.96
C ARG A 341 20.76 -24.45 23.00
N ILE A 342 20.67 -25.65 22.44
CA ILE A 342 19.45 -26.46 22.46
C ILE A 342 19.24 -27.04 23.86
N LYS A 343 18.10 -26.74 24.47
CA LYS A 343 17.72 -27.24 25.80
C LYS A 343 16.87 -28.50 25.74
N PHE A 344 16.06 -28.63 24.70
CA PHE A 344 15.13 -29.75 24.54
C PHE A 344 14.79 -29.95 23.06
N VAL A 345 14.68 -31.20 22.63
CA VAL A 345 14.21 -31.59 21.30
C VAL A 345 13.11 -32.62 21.46
N GLN A 346 11.95 -32.34 20.92
CA GLN A 346 10.85 -33.29 20.78
C GLN A 346 10.82 -33.81 19.35
N VAL A 347 10.81 -35.12 19.18
CA VAL A 347 10.51 -35.75 17.89
C VAL A 347 9.00 -35.97 17.79
N LEU A 348 8.35 -35.26 16.86
CA LEU A 348 6.91 -35.32 16.62
C LEU A 348 6.55 -36.57 15.80
N SER A 349 7.28 -36.81 14.72
CA SER A 349 7.07 -37.93 13.80
C SER A 349 8.25 -38.08 12.84
N ASN A 350 8.16 -39.01 11.88
CA ASN A 350 9.04 -39.06 10.72
C ASN A 350 8.22 -38.93 9.43
N VAL A 351 8.74 -38.20 8.45
CA VAL A 351 8.10 -37.97 7.13
C VAL A 351 7.73 -39.26 6.40
N ASN A 352 8.44 -40.35 6.66
CA ASN A 352 8.19 -41.63 6.01
C ASN A 352 7.10 -42.46 6.70
N ASP A 353 6.79 -42.16 7.96
CA ASP A 353 5.92 -43.00 8.80
C ASP A 353 4.52 -42.39 8.99
N VAL A 354 4.43 -41.06 8.93
CA VAL A 354 3.24 -40.29 9.31
C VAL A 354 3.01 -39.14 8.34
N ARG A 355 1.75 -38.98 7.92
CA ARG A 355 1.25 -37.78 7.23
C ARG A 355 0.24 -37.04 8.10
N TYR A 356 0.21 -35.73 7.98
CA TYR A 356 -0.79 -34.89 8.63
C TYR A 356 -1.71 -34.28 7.58
N ILE A 357 -3.01 -34.33 7.85
CA ILE A 357 -4.03 -33.81 6.95
C ILE A 357 -4.94 -32.88 7.72
N ALA A 358 -5.00 -31.62 7.30
CA ALA A 358 -6.07 -30.73 7.73
C ALA A 358 -7.36 -31.11 6.99
N ALA A 359 -8.43 -31.36 7.72
CA ALA A 359 -9.67 -31.88 7.17
C ALA A 359 -10.90 -31.35 7.92
N ASN A 360 -12.05 -31.36 7.26
CA ASN A 360 -13.34 -31.06 7.87
C ASN A 360 -14.18 -32.32 8.03
N ILE A 361 -14.68 -32.60 9.23
CA ILE A 361 -15.52 -33.76 9.52
C ILE A 361 -16.89 -33.62 8.85
N GLN A 362 -17.23 -34.56 7.97
CA GLN A 362 -18.54 -34.63 7.31
C GLN A 362 -19.49 -35.63 7.97
N SER A 363 -18.96 -36.73 8.46
CA SER A 363 -19.74 -37.79 9.11
C SER A 363 -18.83 -38.67 9.97
N ILE A 364 -19.41 -39.30 11.01
CA ILE A 364 -18.69 -40.18 11.92
C ILE A 364 -19.50 -41.47 12.11
N ASP A 365 -18.97 -42.60 11.64
CA ASP A 365 -19.50 -43.93 11.91
C ASP A 365 -18.80 -44.50 13.14
N GLN A 366 -19.41 -44.29 14.32
CA GLN A 366 -18.83 -44.72 15.60
C GLN A 366 -18.71 -46.25 15.73
N PRO A 367 -19.72 -47.08 15.37
CA PRO A 367 -19.59 -48.54 15.44
C PRO A 367 -18.42 -49.10 14.62
N ASN A 368 -18.19 -48.56 13.42
CA ASN A 368 -17.11 -49.03 12.54
C ASN A 368 -15.80 -48.23 12.71
N ARG A 369 -15.82 -47.17 13.52
CA ARG A 369 -14.77 -46.16 13.71
C ARG A 369 -14.24 -45.61 12.39
N LEU A 370 -15.14 -45.13 11.55
CA LEU A 370 -14.81 -44.43 10.32
C LEU A 370 -15.15 -42.94 10.47
N VAL A 371 -14.33 -42.09 9.87
CA VAL A 371 -14.59 -40.64 9.74
C VAL A 371 -14.56 -40.28 8.27
N ASP A 372 -15.65 -39.72 7.79
CA ASP A 372 -15.73 -39.12 6.47
C ASP A 372 -15.32 -37.65 6.60
N VAL A 373 -14.40 -37.23 5.74
CA VAL A 373 -13.86 -35.88 5.79
C VAL A 373 -13.78 -35.27 4.40
N ILE A 374 -13.79 -33.94 4.37
CA ILE A 374 -13.25 -33.17 3.25
C ILE A 374 -11.82 -32.82 3.61
N GLN A 375 -10.85 -33.42 2.91
CA GLN A 375 -9.46 -33.06 3.03
C GLN A 375 -9.26 -31.64 2.48
N LEU A 376 -8.65 -30.78 3.31
CA LEU A 376 -8.35 -29.38 2.98
C LEU A 376 -6.96 -29.29 2.34
N PHE A 377 -5.94 -29.74 3.08
CA PHE A 377 -4.55 -29.78 2.62
C PHE A 377 -3.75 -30.78 3.46
N GLU A 378 -2.64 -31.27 2.91
CA GLU A 378 -1.63 -31.97 3.71
C GLU A 378 -0.69 -30.94 4.34
N THR A 379 -0.29 -31.16 5.58
CA THR A 379 0.67 -30.32 6.30
C THR A 379 1.84 -31.18 6.76
N ASP A 380 3.02 -30.58 6.84
CA ASP A 380 4.17 -31.26 7.41
C ASP A 380 4.08 -31.34 8.94
N TYR A 381 3.35 -30.45 9.60
CA TYR A 381 3.28 -30.42 11.06
C TYR A 381 1.84 -30.51 11.57
N PRO A 382 1.63 -31.18 12.73
CA PRO A 382 0.32 -31.30 13.35
C PRO A 382 -0.18 -29.99 13.98
N ASP A 383 0.71 -29.01 14.17
CA ASP A 383 0.43 -27.73 14.81
C ASP A 383 0.56 -26.61 13.78
N LEU A 384 -0.53 -25.88 13.55
CA LEU A 384 -0.60 -24.84 12.52
C LEU A 384 -0.15 -23.47 13.04
N GLU A 385 -0.06 -23.27 14.36
CA GLU A 385 0.44 -22.03 14.96
C GLU A 385 1.91 -21.79 14.59
N ASP A 386 2.68 -22.86 14.39
CA ASP A 386 4.08 -22.82 13.93
C ASP A 386 4.24 -22.41 12.45
N ILE A 387 3.14 -22.25 11.70
CA ILE A 387 3.10 -22.02 10.24
C ILE A 387 2.51 -20.64 9.89
N ALA A 388 1.96 -19.91 10.88
CA ALA A 388 1.10 -18.73 10.68
C ALA A 388 1.76 -17.49 10.02
N GLU A 389 3.05 -17.53 9.71
CA GLU A 389 3.76 -16.42 9.02
C GLU A 389 4.05 -16.66 7.53
N ASN A 390 3.69 -17.82 6.95
CA ASN A 390 3.84 -18.08 5.52
C ASN A 390 2.49 -18.19 4.80
N ASP A 391 2.19 -17.22 3.93
CA ASP A 391 0.97 -17.10 3.11
C ASP A 391 0.87 -18.11 1.94
N ASP A 392 1.80 -19.06 1.82
CA ASP A 392 1.84 -20.06 0.73
C ASP A 392 0.99 -21.30 1.05
N PHE A 393 -0.32 -21.13 1.26
CA PHE A 393 -1.26 -22.27 1.34
C PHE A 393 -1.77 -22.65 -0.05
N SER A 394 -1.20 -23.71 -0.62
CA SER A 394 -1.73 -24.37 -1.82
C SER A 394 -2.95 -25.22 -1.44
N TRP A 395 -4.15 -24.68 -1.66
CA TRP A 395 -5.40 -25.42 -1.49
C TRP A 395 -5.51 -26.50 -2.56
N SER A 396 -5.07 -27.71 -2.25
CA SER A 396 -5.38 -28.88 -3.06
C SER A 396 -6.89 -29.03 -3.18
N GLN A 397 -7.39 -29.50 -4.34
CA GLN A 397 -8.81 -29.73 -4.57
C GLN A 397 -9.44 -30.47 -3.37
N ALA A 398 -10.49 -29.87 -2.79
CA ALA A 398 -11.23 -30.43 -1.67
C ALA A 398 -11.72 -31.84 -2.02
N THR A 399 -11.04 -32.86 -1.50
CA THR A 399 -11.30 -34.27 -1.84
C THR A 399 -12.02 -34.93 -0.68
N LYS A 400 -13.10 -35.65 -0.99
CA LYS A 400 -13.80 -36.47 0.01
C LYS A 400 -12.97 -37.73 0.28
N ALA A 401 -12.70 -38.01 1.54
CA ALA A 401 -11.94 -39.18 1.97
C ALA A 401 -12.58 -39.80 3.22
N THR A 402 -12.47 -41.13 3.34
CA THR A 402 -12.91 -41.87 4.53
C THR A 402 -11.70 -42.51 5.18
N TYR A 403 -11.52 -42.28 6.48
CA TYR A 403 -10.43 -42.84 7.26
C TYR A 403 -10.91 -43.75 8.37
N ARG A 404 -10.18 -44.84 8.62
CA ARG A 404 -10.39 -45.69 9.79
C ARG A 404 -9.61 -45.12 10.98
N VAL A 405 -10.25 -45.04 12.14
CA VAL A 405 -9.64 -44.54 13.37
C VAL A 405 -9.16 -45.71 14.21
N SER A 406 -7.93 -45.64 14.71
CA SER A 406 -7.35 -46.61 15.65
C SER A 406 -8.18 -46.68 16.95
N PRO A 407 -8.34 -47.86 17.60
CA PRO A 407 -9.01 -47.94 18.89
C PRO A 407 -8.26 -47.18 19.99
N GLN A 408 -6.96 -46.95 19.77
CA GLN A 408 -6.07 -46.22 20.68
C GLN A 408 -5.80 -44.79 20.18
N ALA A 409 -6.60 -44.29 19.22
CA ALA A 409 -6.38 -42.95 18.70
C ALA A 409 -6.53 -41.91 19.81
N ARG A 410 -5.59 -40.96 19.86
CA ARG A 410 -5.70 -39.79 20.74
C ARG A 410 -6.62 -38.78 20.07
N ILE A 411 -7.62 -38.30 20.80
CA ILE A 411 -8.55 -37.29 20.26
C ILE A 411 -8.50 -36.10 21.20
N THR A 412 -8.25 -34.93 20.65
CA THR A 412 -8.24 -33.66 21.38
C THR A 412 -9.15 -32.67 20.67
N ILE A 413 -9.87 -31.84 21.42
CA ILE A 413 -10.71 -30.76 20.87
C ILE A 413 -10.38 -29.53 21.70
N ASN A 414 -9.90 -28.46 21.05
CA ASN A 414 -9.48 -27.23 21.72
C ASN A 414 -8.50 -27.51 22.88
N GLY A 415 -7.53 -28.39 22.64
CA GLY A 415 -6.50 -28.79 23.62
C GLY A 415 -6.96 -29.75 24.72
N ALA A 416 -8.26 -30.07 24.85
CA ALA A 416 -8.76 -31.02 25.85
C ALA A 416 -8.90 -32.44 25.27
N LYS A 417 -8.52 -33.46 26.06
CA LYS A 417 -8.72 -34.88 25.68
C LYS A 417 -10.22 -35.17 25.52
N SER A 418 -10.57 -35.81 24.41
CA SER A 418 -11.93 -36.19 24.02
C SER A 418 -11.97 -37.63 23.50
N ASP A 419 -13.17 -38.07 23.13
CA ASP A 419 -13.45 -39.34 22.45
C ASP A 419 -14.07 -39.08 21.08
N LEU A 420 -14.22 -40.11 20.24
CA LEU A 420 -14.79 -39.98 18.89
C LEU A 420 -16.22 -39.41 18.91
N SER A 421 -16.95 -39.62 20.00
CA SER A 421 -18.29 -39.06 20.22
C SER A 421 -18.32 -37.57 20.51
N GLY A 422 -17.17 -36.96 20.85
CA GLY A 422 -17.06 -35.53 21.11
C GLY A 422 -16.86 -34.68 19.85
N LEU A 423 -16.53 -35.31 18.71
CA LEU A 423 -16.36 -34.61 17.43
C LEU A 423 -17.73 -34.28 16.82
N THR A 424 -17.93 -33.02 16.40
CA THR A 424 -19.13 -32.59 15.70
C THR A 424 -18.99 -32.75 14.18
N THR A 425 -20.13 -32.85 13.51
CA THR A 425 -20.21 -32.78 12.06
C THR A 425 -20.06 -31.33 11.65
N ASP A 426 -18.98 -30.99 10.93
CA ASP A 426 -18.43 -29.65 10.65
C ASP A 426 -17.10 -29.32 11.36
N ALA A 427 -16.66 -30.13 12.32
CA ALA A 427 -15.43 -29.86 13.06
C ALA A 427 -14.23 -29.80 12.10
N THR A 428 -13.35 -28.81 12.30
CA THR A 428 -12.06 -28.80 11.60
C THR A 428 -11.04 -29.53 12.45
N VAL A 429 -10.33 -30.46 11.82
CA VAL A 429 -9.40 -31.36 12.48
C VAL A 429 -8.10 -31.47 11.72
N ILE A 430 -7.02 -31.77 12.43
CA ILE A 430 -5.79 -32.30 11.86
C ILE A 430 -5.74 -33.79 12.17
N LEU A 431 -5.64 -34.60 11.12
CA LEU A 431 -5.56 -36.05 11.19
C LEU A 431 -4.10 -36.49 11.10
N THR A 432 -3.62 -37.20 12.12
CA THR A 432 -2.33 -37.90 12.09
C THR A 432 -2.55 -39.31 11.58
N ILE A 433 -2.06 -39.60 10.38
CA ILE A 433 -2.31 -40.85 9.67
C ILE A 433 -1.00 -41.62 9.52
N ASP A 434 -0.98 -42.88 9.95
CA ASP A 434 0.19 -43.75 9.82
C ASP A 434 0.34 -44.33 8.40
N GLY A 435 1.48 -44.98 8.13
CA GLY A 435 1.76 -45.65 6.85
C GLY A 435 0.79 -46.76 6.43
N ASN A 436 -0.13 -47.21 7.31
CA ASN A 436 -1.20 -48.14 6.98
C ASN A 436 -2.54 -47.44 6.72
N ASN A 437 -2.52 -46.12 6.56
CA ASN A 437 -3.69 -45.26 6.38
C ASN A 437 -4.67 -45.28 7.57
N LEU A 438 -4.17 -45.56 8.78
CA LEU A 438 -4.95 -45.58 10.01
C LEU A 438 -4.74 -44.28 10.79
N VAL A 439 -5.83 -43.62 11.20
CA VAL A 439 -5.78 -42.40 12.01
C VAL A 439 -5.38 -42.75 13.43
N ARG A 440 -4.26 -42.18 13.89
CA ARG A 440 -3.68 -42.36 15.23
C ARG A 440 -3.96 -41.18 16.15
N GLU A 441 -4.20 -40.01 15.60
CA GLU A 441 -4.58 -38.82 16.37
C GLU A 441 -5.52 -37.93 15.55
N ILE A 442 -6.47 -37.33 16.25
CA ILE A 442 -7.40 -36.32 15.71
C ILE A 442 -7.32 -35.11 16.63
N GLN A 443 -6.85 -34.00 16.11
CA GLN A 443 -6.79 -32.73 16.83
C GLN A 443 -7.82 -31.77 16.25
N GLY A 444 -8.90 -31.52 16.99
CA GLY A 444 -9.86 -30.48 16.70
C GLY A 444 -9.22 -29.10 16.89
N VAL A 445 -9.17 -28.34 15.81
CA VAL A 445 -8.54 -27.02 15.74
C VAL A 445 -9.58 -25.98 15.32
N ASP A 446 -9.63 -24.87 16.04
CA ASP A 446 -10.33 -23.67 15.58
C ASP A 446 -9.32 -22.84 14.77
N ILE A 447 -9.30 -23.06 13.46
CA ILE A 447 -8.43 -22.32 12.55
C ILE A 447 -9.00 -20.94 12.19
N GLY A 448 -10.01 -20.43 12.92
CA GLY A 448 -10.68 -19.16 12.62
C GLY A 448 -11.44 -19.15 11.30
N ILE A 449 -11.55 -20.32 10.65
CA ILE A 449 -12.23 -20.47 9.37
C ILE A 449 -13.72 -20.71 9.63
N ASN A 450 -14.48 -19.62 9.74
CA ASN A 450 -15.94 -19.66 9.68
C ASN A 450 -16.36 -20.40 8.39
N THR A 451 -17.30 -21.34 8.48
CA THR A 451 -17.82 -22.12 7.35
C THR A 451 -18.40 -21.23 6.24
N GLU A 452 -18.83 -20.01 6.59
CA GLU A 452 -19.22 -18.98 5.61
C GLU A 452 -18.02 -18.31 4.92
N ALA A 453 -16.88 -18.13 5.60
CA ALA A 453 -15.66 -17.57 5.02
C ALA A 453 -15.01 -18.51 3.99
N ARG A 454 -15.21 -19.84 4.10
CA ARG A 454 -14.74 -20.84 3.09
C ARG A 454 -15.41 -20.73 1.73
N ARG A 455 -16.57 -20.11 1.69
CA ARG A 455 -17.29 -19.85 0.45
C ARG A 455 -16.87 -18.52 -0.15
N ILE A 456 -16.05 -17.72 0.52
CA ILE A 456 -15.64 -16.41 0.03
C ILE A 456 -14.29 -16.53 -0.65
N VAL A 457 -14.30 -16.36 -1.97
CA VAL A 457 -13.12 -16.34 -2.81
C VAL A 457 -12.76 -14.88 -3.08
N ARG A 458 -11.53 -14.50 -2.78
CA ARG A 458 -10.99 -13.18 -3.09
C ARG A 458 -10.01 -13.24 -4.26
N GLY A 459 -9.99 -12.19 -5.07
CA GLY A 459 -8.96 -11.98 -6.09
C GLY A 459 -9.25 -10.75 -6.92
N ILE A 460 -8.34 -10.47 -7.84
CA ILE A 460 -8.53 -9.43 -8.84
C ILE A 460 -9.19 -10.07 -10.07
N VAL A 461 -10.22 -9.43 -10.60
CA VAL A 461 -10.96 -9.93 -11.76
C VAL A 461 -10.05 -9.90 -12.99
N GLU A 462 -9.75 -11.05 -13.58
CA GLU A 462 -9.08 -11.13 -14.90
C GLU A 462 -10.11 -10.90 -16.01
N GLU A 463 -11.25 -11.58 -15.89
CA GLU A 463 -12.32 -11.58 -16.88
C GLU A 463 -13.65 -11.88 -16.19
N ASN A 464 -14.72 -11.25 -16.66
CA ASN A 464 -16.09 -11.57 -16.28
C ASN A 464 -16.91 -11.75 -17.55
N ASN A 465 -17.58 -12.90 -17.70
CA ASN A 465 -18.39 -13.21 -18.87
C ASN A 465 -19.80 -13.70 -18.48
N PRO A 466 -20.73 -12.75 -18.21
CA PRO A 466 -22.16 -12.99 -17.93
C PRO A 466 -22.84 -13.98 -18.87
N ASN A 467 -22.60 -13.83 -20.17
CA ASN A 467 -23.23 -14.68 -21.19
C ASN A 467 -22.78 -16.16 -21.12
N LEU A 468 -21.52 -16.41 -20.71
CA LEU A 468 -20.97 -17.75 -20.57
C LEU A 468 -21.00 -18.27 -19.11
N GLY A 469 -21.46 -17.45 -18.17
CA GLY A 469 -21.75 -17.89 -16.82
C GLY A 469 -20.54 -17.90 -15.87
N TYR A 470 -19.46 -17.15 -16.12
CA TYR A 470 -18.24 -17.23 -15.30
C TYR A 470 -17.58 -15.90 -14.93
N ILE A 471 -16.78 -15.93 -13.86
CA ILE A 471 -15.78 -14.93 -13.47
C ILE A 471 -14.43 -15.63 -13.25
N THR A 472 -13.37 -15.07 -13.82
CA THR A 472 -11.99 -15.50 -13.60
C THR A 472 -11.27 -14.51 -12.72
N LEU A 473 -10.60 -15.01 -11.67
CA LEU A 473 -9.79 -14.21 -10.75
C LEU A 473 -8.31 -14.60 -10.85
N TYR A 474 -7.43 -13.67 -10.48
CA TYR A 474 -6.05 -13.96 -10.13
C TYR A 474 -5.72 -13.41 -8.74
N ASN A 475 -4.63 -13.88 -8.14
CA ASN A 475 -4.19 -13.44 -6.82
C ASN A 475 -3.54 -12.05 -6.89
N GLU A 476 -3.51 -11.30 -5.79
CA GLU A 476 -2.92 -9.95 -5.78
C GLU A 476 -1.42 -9.93 -6.07
N ASP A 477 -0.72 -11.04 -5.83
CA ASP A 477 0.69 -11.25 -6.17
C ASP A 477 0.91 -11.54 -7.68
N GLY A 478 -0.16 -11.61 -8.48
CA GLY A 478 -0.11 -11.94 -9.91
C GLY A 478 -0.08 -13.43 -10.23
N SER A 479 -0.11 -14.32 -9.22
CA SER A 479 -0.22 -15.76 -9.40
C SER A 479 -1.65 -16.17 -9.79
N GLY A 480 -1.79 -17.30 -10.50
CA GLY A 480 -3.06 -17.71 -11.14
C GLY A 480 -3.27 -17.13 -12.55
N THR A 481 -2.29 -16.40 -13.06
CA THR A 481 -2.33 -15.88 -14.43
C THR A 481 -1.57 -16.84 -15.36
N GLY A 482 -2.23 -17.47 -16.35
CA GLY A 482 -1.56 -18.44 -17.25
C GLY A 482 -2.45 -19.02 -18.35
N SER A 483 -1.86 -19.46 -19.47
CA SER A 483 -2.56 -20.14 -20.58
C SER A 483 -2.90 -21.61 -20.30
N ASN A 484 -2.61 -22.09 -19.08
CA ASN A 484 -2.87 -23.44 -18.64
C ASN A 484 -4.25 -23.49 -17.93
N PRO A 485 -5.22 -24.33 -18.35
CA PRO A 485 -6.56 -24.38 -17.74
C PRO A 485 -6.56 -24.70 -16.25
N LEU A 486 -5.47 -25.31 -15.74
CA LEU A 486 -5.27 -25.67 -14.33
C LEU A 486 -4.78 -24.50 -13.46
N THR A 487 -4.41 -23.36 -14.05
CA THR A 487 -3.95 -22.16 -13.32
C THR A 487 -4.98 -21.03 -13.28
N LEU A 488 -6.02 -21.06 -14.12
CA LEU A 488 -7.07 -20.05 -14.16
C LEU A 488 -8.08 -20.29 -13.03
N ARG A 489 -8.28 -19.32 -12.13
CA ARG A 489 -9.28 -19.40 -11.05
C ARG A 489 -10.63 -18.95 -11.57
N THR A 490 -11.25 -19.79 -12.41
CA THR A 490 -12.56 -19.51 -13.02
C THR A 490 -13.69 -20.14 -12.20
N TYR A 491 -14.69 -19.34 -11.86
CA TYR A 491 -15.85 -19.69 -11.05
C TYR A 491 -17.12 -19.45 -11.85
N ASN A 492 -18.09 -20.36 -11.77
CA ASN A 492 -19.33 -20.29 -12.54
C ASN A 492 -20.51 -19.86 -11.67
N TYR A 493 -21.50 -19.17 -12.23
CA TYR A 493 -22.84 -19.04 -11.65
C TYR A 493 -23.83 -19.88 -12.46
N VAL A 494 -24.81 -20.48 -11.77
CA VAL A 494 -25.87 -21.30 -12.39
C VAL A 494 -26.86 -20.41 -13.15
N ASP A 495 -27.16 -19.24 -12.61
CA ASP A 495 -28.13 -18.30 -13.18
C ASP A 495 -27.78 -16.86 -12.77
N GLN A 496 -27.45 -16.03 -13.75
CA GLN A 496 -27.09 -14.62 -13.56
C GLN A 496 -28.21 -13.77 -12.95
N SER A 497 -29.47 -14.20 -13.04
CA SER A 497 -30.61 -13.47 -12.46
C SER A 497 -30.85 -13.77 -10.98
N ASN A 498 -30.13 -14.74 -10.40
CA ASN A 498 -30.30 -15.20 -9.02
C ASN A 498 -29.05 -14.97 -8.16
N ILE A 499 -28.13 -14.11 -8.59
CA ILE A 499 -26.92 -13.75 -7.84
C ILE A 499 -27.03 -12.33 -7.27
N GLU A 500 -26.57 -12.16 -6.04
CA GLU A 500 -26.54 -10.86 -5.36
C GLU A 500 -25.22 -10.15 -5.69
N VAL A 501 -25.29 -9.03 -6.42
CA VAL A 501 -24.10 -8.31 -6.89
C VAL A 501 -24.03 -6.92 -6.26
N PHE A 502 -22.86 -6.61 -5.68
CA PHE A 502 -22.51 -5.29 -5.19
C PHE A 502 -21.25 -4.79 -5.89
N ARG A 503 -21.24 -3.52 -6.27
CA ARG A 503 -20.03 -2.83 -6.74
C ARG A 503 -19.89 -1.52 -5.98
N ASN A 504 -18.72 -1.28 -5.38
CA ASN A 504 -18.45 -0.12 -4.54
C ASN A 504 -19.51 0.09 -3.43
N HIS A 505 -19.93 -0.99 -2.78
CA HIS A 505 -20.94 -1.03 -1.71
C HIS A 505 -22.39 -0.72 -2.14
N GLU A 506 -22.68 -0.58 -3.44
CA GLU A 506 -24.05 -0.38 -3.95
C GLU A 506 -24.53 -1.61 -4.74
N PRO A 507 -25.83 -1.94 -4.71
CA PRO A 507 -26.39 -3.00 -5.56
C PRO A 507 -26.13 -2.73 -7.04
N ALA A 508 -25.65 -3.74 -7.76
CA ALA A 508 -25.26 -3.62 -9.16
C ALA A 508 -25.65 -4.84 -9.99
N ASP A 509 -25.41 -4.79 -11.30
CA ASP A 509 -25.56 -5.94 -12.19
C ASP A 509 -24.22 -6.69 -12.33
N ILE A 510 -24.24 -7.99 -12.62
CA ILE A 510 -23.03 -8.77 -12.87
C ILE A 510 -22.23 -8.22 -14.05
N ASP A 511 -22.90 -7.63 -15.05
CA ASP A 511 -22.26 -6.95 -16.18
C ASP A 511 -21.42 -5.73 -15.76
N SER A 512 -21.63 -5.21 -14.54
CA SER A 512 -20.91 -4.04 -14.03
C SER A 512 -19.51 -4.36 -13.49
N ILE A 513 -19.23 -5.64 -13.21
CA ILE A 513 -17.95 -6.09 -12.65
C ILE A 513 -16.90 -6.10 -13.75
N GLN A 514 -15.84 -5.32 -13.58
CA GLN A 514 -14.83 -5.09 -14.60
C GLN A 514 -13.53 -5.83 -14.28
N ALA A 515 -12.77 -6.14 -15.33
CA ALA A 515 -11.39 -6.60 -15.16
C ALA A 515 -10.58 -5.59 -14.33
N GLY A 516 -9.81 -6.11 -13.40
CA GLY A 516 -9.01 -5.39 -12.41
C GLY A 516 -9.76 -4.97 -11.14
N ASP A 517 -11.10 -5.11 -11.06
CA ASP A 517 -11.81 -4.90 -9.79
C ASP A 517 -11.32 -5.92 -8.74
N THR A 518 -11.24 -5.52 -7.47
CA THR A 518 -11.03 -6.48 -6.38
C THR A 518 -12.37 -7.10 -6.03
N ALA A 519 -12.54 -8.39 -6.30
CA ALA A 519 -13.80 -9.09 -6.10
C ALA A 519 -13.72 -10.10 -4.96
N TYR A 520 -14.82 -10.18 -4.21
CA TYR A 520 -15.14 -11.21 -3.24
C TYR A 520 -16.35 -11.98 -3.76
N LEU A 521 -16.17 -13.26 -4.08
CA LEU A 521 -17.21 -14.15 -4.56
C LEU A 521 -17.66 -15.04 -3.42
N ARG A 522 -18.95 -15.06 -3.08
CA ARG A 522 -19.52 -16.07 -2.19
C ARG A 522 -20.05 -17.23 -3.02
N LEU A 523 -19.59 -18.44 -2.72
CA LEU A 523 -19.97 -19.69 -3.39
C LEU A 523 -21.04 -20.45 -2.59
N ASP A 524 -21.80 -21.33 -3.23
CA ASP A 524 -22.68 -22.29 -2.57
C ASP A 524 -21.94 -23.58 -2.16
N SER A 525 -22.69 -24.62 -1.75
CA SER A 525 -22.13 -25.93 -1.41
C SER A 525 -21.56 -26.71 -2.59
N ASP A 526 -21.96 -26.36 -3.81
CA ASP A 526 -21.58 -27.04 -5.05
C ASP A 526 -20.50 -26.26 -5.83
N GLY A 527 -20.09 -25.09 -5.33
CA GLY A 527 -19.01 -24.28 -5.87
C GLY A 527 -19.46 -23.20 -6.86
N TYR A 528 -20.77 -22.94 -6.97
CA TYR A 528 -21.31 -21.88 -7.82
C TYR A 528 -21.38 -20.54 -7.10
N ILE A 529 -21.17 -19.46 -7.83
CA ILE A 529 -21.29 -18.09 -7.31
C ILE A 529 -22.75 -17.82 -6.96
N VAL A 530 -22.99 -17.39 -5.71
CA VAL A 530 -24.28 -16.92 -5.21
C VAL A 530 -24.27 -15.43 -4.85
N SER A 531 -23.09 -14.83 -4.66
CA SER A 531 -22.94 -13.38 -4.51
C SER A 531 -21.57 -12.89 -4.96
N VAL A 532 -21.52 -11.68 -5.50
CA VAL A 532 -20.30 -10.98 -5.90
C VAL A 532 -20.27 -9.62 -5.24
N SER A 533 -19.19 -9.29 -4.54
CA SER A 533 -18.92 -7.94 -4.03
C SER A 533 -17.60 -7.46 -4.61
N ALA A 534 -17.63 -6.47 -5.49
CA ALA A 534 -16.43 -5.90 -6.09
C ALA A 534 -16.20 -4.45 -5.64
N VAL A 535 -14.93 -4.08 -5.54
CA VAL A 535 -14.48 -2.71 -5.30
C VAL A 535 -13.49 -2.33 -6.38
N ASP A 536 -13.61 -1.10 -6.88
CA ASP A 536 -12.67 -0.54 -7.83
C ASP A 536 -11.24 -0.55 -7.26
N ASN A 537 -10.30 -1.19 -7.96
CA ASN A 537 -8.88 -1.21 -7.59
C ASN A 537 -8.09 -0.20 -8.43
N TYR A 538 -8.37 1.08 -8.24
CA TYR A 538 -7.76 2.12 -9.04
C TYR A 538 -6.57 2.78 -8.34
N THR A 539 -5.47 2.92 -9.06
CA THR A 539 -4.34 3.75 -8.67
C THR A 539 -4.48 5.14 -9.28
N VAL A 540 -4.15 6.16 -8.50
CA VAL A 540 -4.13 7.55 -8.97
C VAL A 540 -2.70 7.92 -9.31
N ARG A 541 -2.47 8.38 -10.54
CA ARG A 541 -1.18 8.94 -10.96
C ARG A 541 -1.35 10.32 -11.56
N TYR A 542 -0.41 11.21 -11.25
CA TYR A 542 -0.33 12.54 -11.86
C TYR A 542 0.66 12.50 -13.00
N ALA A 543 0.26 13.04 -14.15
CA ALA A 543 1.08 13.02 -15.35
C ALA A 543 0.85 14.25 -16.21
N LYS A 544 1.74 14.45 -17.17
CA LYS A 544 1.61 15.42 -18.24
C LYS A 544 1.35 14.71 -19.56
N ILE A 545 0.40 15.20 -20.34
CA ILE A 545 0.16 14.69 -21.70
C ILE A 545 1.32 15.14 -22.60
N ILE A 546 2.12 14.20 -23.07
CA ILE A 546 3.19 14.46 -24.04
C ILE A 546 2.62 14.50 -25.45
N SER A 547 1.71 13.57 -25.76
CA SER A 547 1.05 13.51 -27.05
C SER A 547 -0.33 12.86 -26.94
N LYS A 548 -1.32 13.47 -27.58
CA LYS A 548 -2.66 12.93 -27.76
C LYS A 548 -2.83 12.38 -29.17
N LEU A 549 -3.04 11.08 -29.27
CA LEU A 549 -3.40 10.37 -30.50
C LEU A 549 -4.91 10.06 -30.51
N PRO A 550 -5.50 9.63 -31.65
CA PRO A 550 -6.94 9.38 -31.73
C PRO A 550 -7.48 8.34 -30.75
N ALA A 551 -6.69 7.32 -30.39
CA ALA A 551 -7.08 6.22 -29.50
C ALA A 551 -6.04 5.92 -28.41
N GLN A 552 -5.02 6.77 -28.25
CA GLN A 552 -3.92 6.59 -27.31
C GLN A 552 -3.48 7.93 -26.75
N ILE A 553 -2.93 7.92 -25.54
CA ILE A 553 -2.19 9.05 -24.99
C ILE A 553 -0.79 8.60 -24.59
N ILE A 554 0.18 9.47 -24.78
CA ILE A 554 1.53 9.32 -24.24
C ILE A 554 1.62 10.28 -23.07
N VAL A 555 1.91 9.75 -21.89
CA VAL A 555 1.99 10.51 -20.65
C VAL A 555 3.39 10.45 -20.06
N GLU A 556 3.81 11.52 -19.40
CA GLU A 556 5.04 11.58 -18.62
C GLU A 556 4.67 11.81 -17.15
N TYR A 557 5.13 10.92 -16.28
CA TYR A 557 4.93 11.02 -14.84
C TYR A 557 5.95 11.96 -14.19
N ASP A 558 5.73 12.33 -12.92
CA ASP A 558 6.62 13.26 -12.20
C ASP A 558 8.06 12.73 -12.06
N ASP A 559 8.27 11.41 -12.10
CA ASP A 559 9.59 10.75 -12.09
C ASP A 559 10.27 10.72 -13.48
N ARG A 560 9.64 11.36 -14.48
CA ARG A 560 10.05 11.42 -15.90
C ARG A 560 9.94 10.11 -16.67
N THR A 561 9.32 9.08 -16.08
CA THR A 561 8.98 7.89 -16.86
C THR A 561 7.81 8.20 -17.80
N GLN A 562 7.86 7.61 -18.99
CA GLN A 562 6.80 7.78 -19.99
C GLN A 562 6.06 6.47 -20.20
N GLN A 563 4.75 6.56 -20.39
CA GLN A 563 3.89 5.42 -20.66
C GLN A 563 2.91 5.74 -21.80
N ILE A 564 2.67 4.76 -22.65
CA ILE A 564 1.60 4.80 -23.66
C ILE A 564 0.38 4.13 -23.02
N LEU A 565 -0.76 4.83 -23.01
CA LEU A 565 -2.02 4.33 -22.50
C LEU A 565 -3.06 4.32 -23.63
N ASP A 566 -3.70 3.16 -23.82
CA ASP A 566 -4.84 3.04 -24.73
C ASP A 566 -6.07 3.73 -24.15
N VAL A 567 -6.82 4.41 -25.02
CA VAL A 567 -8.02 5.16 -24.66
C VAL A 567 -9.23 4.47 -25.26
N ASN A 568 -10.13 3.98 -24.42
CA ASN A 568 -11.38 3.37 -24.86
C ASN A 568 -12.40 4.44 -25.29
N ASN A 569 -13.41 4.05 -26.07
CA ASN A 569 -14.44 4.97 -26.58
C ASN A 569 -15.32 5.59 -25.48
N ASN A 570 -15.31 5.03 -24.27
CA ASN A 570 -16.15 5.45 -23.15
C ASN A 570 -15.34 6.19 -22.07
N ILE A 571 -14.13 6.67 -22.39
CA ILE A 571 -13.25 7.25 -21.39
C ILE A 571 -13.91 8.47 -20.74
N ILE A 572 -13.92 8.49 -19.41
CA ILE A 572 -14.43 9.63 -18.66
C ILE A 572 -13.32 10.68 -18.65
N VAL A 573 -13.60 11.85 -19.22
CA VAL A 573 -12.70 13.00 -19.17
C VAL A 573 -13.38 14.15 -18.45
N ILE A 574 -12.82 14.53 -17.32
CA ILE A 574 -13.34 15.57 -16.44
C ILE A 574 -12.46 16.81 -16.57
N LYS A 575 -13.08 17.97 -16.71
CA LYS A 575 -12.41 19.26 -16.59
C LYS A 575 -13.28 20.19 -15.75
N GLU A 576 -12.69 20.85 -14.75
CA GLU A 576 -13.41 21.76 -13.84
C GLU A 576 -14.66 21.11 -13.19
N LYS A 577 -14.58 19.81 -12.88
CA LYS A 577 -15.67 18.98 -12.34
C LYS A 577 -16.84 18.70 -13.31
N TYR A 578 -16.72 19.05 -14.59
CA TYR A 578 -17.69 18.72 -15.63
C TYR A 578 -17.13 17.66 -16.60
N LEU A 579 -18.02 16.85 -17.19
CA LEU A 579 -17.67 15.89 -18.23
C LEU A 579 -17.35 16.66 -19.54
N ALA A 580 -16.07 16.70 -19.92
CA ALA A 580 -15.59 17.48 -21.06
C ALA A 580 -15.35 16.63 -22.33
N GLY A 581 -15.23 15.30 -22.16
CA GLY A 581 -14.96 14.36 -23.25
C GLY A 581 -13.50 14.39 -23.76
N PHE A 582 -13.09 13.35 -24.47
CA PHE A 582 -11.69 13.16 -24.90
C PHE A 582 -11.15 14.27 -25.83
N ALA A 583 -12.02 14.96 -26.57
CA ALA A 583 -11.62 16.08 -27.42
C ALA A 583 -11.11 17.30 -26.65
N ALA A 584 -11.49 17.45 -25.38
CA ALA A 584 -11.04 18.55 -24.53
C ALA A 584 -9.57 18.42 -24.10
N LEU A 585 -9.03 17.20 -24.11
CA LEU A 585 -7.64 16.90 -23.78
C LEU A 585 -6.70 17.42 -24.87
N ARG A 586 -5.58 18.02 -24.46
CA ARG A 586 -4.56 18.58 -25.36
C ARG A 586 -3.16 18.22 -24.89
N ASP A 587 -2.23 18.22 -25.84
CA ASP A 587 -0.80 18.10 -25.54
C ASP A 587 -0.39 19.19 -24.54
N GLY A 588 0.38 18.80 -23.52
CA GLY A 588 0.83 19.65 -22.43
C GLY A 588 -0.16 19.82 -21.27
N ASP A 589 -1.38 19.27 -21.34
CA ASP A 589 -2.27 19.23 -20.19
C ASP A 589 -1.64 18.45 -19.02
N ARG A 590 -1.79 18.99 -17.81
CA ARG A 590 -1.53 18.23 -16.59
C ARG A 590 -2.81 17.50 -16.21
N VAL A 591 -2.67 16.23 -15.87
CA VAL A 591 -3.79 15.34 -15.65
C VAL A 591 -3.59 14.48 -14.41
N ARG A 592 -4.69 14.25 -13.71
CA ARG A 592 -4.82 13.14 -12.76
C ARG A 592 -5.47 11.97 -13.50
N LEU A 593 -4.73 10.87 -13.59
CA LEU A 593 -5.15 9.63 -14.22
C LEU A 593 -5.64 8.66 -13.15
N LEU A 594 -6.78 8.04 -13.41
CA LEU A 594 -7.26 6.89 -12.66
C LEU A 594 -6.95 5.65 -13.50
N LEU A 595 -6.01 4.86 -13.02
CA LEU A 595 -5.49 3.69 -13.70
C LEU A 595 -5.93 2.44 -12.96
N ASN A 596 -6.21 1.39 -13.72
CA ASN A 596 -6.34 0.04 -13.19
C ASN A 596 -5.09 -0.73 -13.58
N GLU A 597 -4.24 -1.05 -12.61
CA GLU A 597 -2.91 -1.65 -12.83
C GLU A 597 -2.90 -3.11 -12.37
N THR A 598 -2.54 -4.01 -13.29
CA THR A 598 -2.36 -5.44 -13.04
C THR A 598 -0.93 -5.87 -13.39
N ALA A 599 -0.53 -7.10 -13.02
CA ALA A 599 0.76 -7.65 -13.43
C ALA A 599 0.92 -7.79 -14.97
N ARG A 600 -0.18 -7.70 -15.75
CA ARG A 600 -0.21 -7.94 -17.20
C ARG A 600 -0.69 -6.74 -18.02
N SER A 601 -1.38 -5.78 -17.41
CA SER A 601 -2.06 -4.70 -18.12
C SER A 601 -2.19 -3.44 -17.27
N THR A 602 -2.23 -2.28 -17.93
CA THR A 602 -2.66 -1.02 -17.34
C THR A 602 -3.81 -0.50 -18.16
N GLU A 603 -4.98 -0.32 -17.55
CA GLU A 603 -6.16 0.23 -18.22
C GLU A 603 -6.47 1.63 -17.69
N LEU A 604 -6.67 2.58 -18.59
CA LEU A 604 -7.05 3.95 -18.24
C LEU A 604 -8.56 4.06 -18.06
N LYS A 605 -9.00 4.48 -16.86
CA LYS A 605 -10.43 4.56 -16.49
C LYS A 605 -10.97 5.99 -16.48
N GLU A 606 -10.17 6.95 -16.05
CA GLU A 606 -10.56 8.36 -16.01
C GLU A 606 -9.36 9.27 -16.23
N ILE A 607 -9.60 10.38 -16.93
CA ILE A 607 -8.67 11.50 -17.06
C ILE A 607 -9.32 12.73 -16.45
N THR A 608 -8.74 13.26 -15.38
CA THR A 608 -9.10 14.59 -14.86
C THR A 608 -8.07 15.60 -15.33
N ILE A 609 -8.48 16.55 -16.17
CA ILE A 609 -7.66 17.67 -16.63
C ILE A 609 -7.59 18.70 -15.50
N GLU A 610 -6.37 19.02 -15.07
CA GLU A 610 -6.14 20.05 -14.07
C GLU A 610 -6.40 21.45 -14.65
N GLY A 611 -6.64 22.42 -13.76
CA GLY A 611 -6.97 23.79 -14.15
C GLY A 611 -5.84 24.51 -14.92
N ASP A 612 -6.09 25.75 -15.30
CA ASP A 612 -5.13 26.63 -15.98
C ASP A 612 -4.00 27.16 -15.08
N GLU A 613 -3.96 26.72 -13.80
CA GLU A 613 -2.96 27.08 -12.79
C GLU A 613 -1.52 26.69 -13.18
N TYR A 614 -1.34 25.81 -14.17
CA TYR A 614 -0.02 25.38 -14.68
C TYR A 614 0.30 25.93 -16.07
N TYR A 615 -0.49 26.88 -16.58
CA TYR A 615 -0.18 27.52 -17.86
C TYR A 615 1.08 28.37 -17.75
N ILE A 616 1.83 28.41 -18.85
CA ILE A 616 2.97 29.30 -19.00
C ILE A 616 2.45 30.73 -19.05
N SER A 617 2.70 31.44 -17.96
CA SER A 617 2.27 32.81 -17.76
C SER A 617 3.13 33.79 -18.56
N ASN A 618 4.45 33.56 -18.60
CA ASN A 618 5.40 34.39 -19.32
C ASN A 618 6.61 33.55 -19.80
N ILE A 619 7.24 34.03 -20.86
CA ILE A 619 8.57 33.59 -21.28
C ILE A 619 9.49 34.80 -21.15
N TYR A 620 10.55 34.64 -20.37
CA TYR A 620 11.54 35.67 -20.12
C TYR A 620 12.84 35.39 -20.87
N LYS A 621 13.59 36.47 -21.11
CA LYS A 621 14.98 36.45 -21.54
C LYS A 621 15.81 37.29 -20.57
N GLY A 622 17.00 36.82 -20.24
CA GLY A 622 17.95 37.61 -19.45
C GLY A 622 19.21 36.83 -19.10
N THR A 623 20.13 37.49 -18.43
CA THR A 623 21.41 36.88 -18.03
C THR A 623 21.27 36.21 -16.66
N ILE A 624 21.49 34.90 -16.56
CA ILE A 624 21.42 34.18 -15.28
C ILE A 624 22.73 34.41 -14.51
N SER A 625 22.66 35.13 -13.39
CA SER A 625 23.84 35.48 -12.57
C SER A 625 24.14 34.45 -11.50
N LYS A 626 23.10 33.80 -10.94
CA LYS A 626 23.21 32.80 -9.86
C LYS A 626 22.02 31.84 -9.89
N ILE A 627 22.28 30.57 -9.59
CA ILE A 627 21.27 29.60 -9.15
C ILE A 627 21.55 29.26 -7.69
N ASP A 628 20.55 29.40 -6.82
CA ASP A 628 20.64 29.12 -5.39
C ASP A 628 19.92 27.82 -5.07
N ARG A 629 20.71 26.76 -4.76
CA ARG A 629 20.22 25.40 -4.49
C ARG A 629 19.54 25.22 -3.13
N ILE A 630 19.76 26.13 -2.18
CA ILE A 630 19.18 26.00 -0.84
C ILE A 630 17.76 26.57 -0.84
N SER A 631 17.56 27.62 -1.62
CA SER A 631 16.27 28.31 -1.73
C SER A 631 15.53 28.04 -3.04
N ASP A 632 16.08 27.18 -3.91
CA ASP A 632 15.60 26.85 -5.26
C ASP A 632 15.18 28.08 -6.06
N LYS A 633 16.12 29.02 -6.23
CA LYS A 633 15.89 30.28 -6.94
C LYS A 633 16.93 30.56 -8.00
N ILE A 634 16.49 30.99 -9.18
CA ILE A 634 17.37 31.58 -10.19
C ILE A 634 17.35 33.11 -10.06
N THR A 635 18.50 33.72 -10.30
CA THR A 635 18.69 35.17 -10.25
C THR A 635 19.04 35.67 -11.65
N VAL A 636 18.18 36.52 -12.21
CA VAL A 636 18.22 36.96 -13.62
C VAL A 636 18.42 38.47 -13.68
N MET A 637 19.36 38.91 -14.51
CA MET A 637 19.65 40.32 -14.77
C MET A 637 19.08 40.74 -16.12
N GLY A 638 18.58 41.98 -16.21
CA GLY A 638 18.15 42.56 -17.49
C GLY A 638 16.94 41.86 -18.12
N MET A 639 16.00 41.41 -17.28
CA MET A 639 14.88 40.57 -17.70
C MET A 639 13.99 41.28 -18.75
N GLN A 640 13.67 40.56 -19.82
CA GLN A 640 12.74 40.94 -20.87
C GLN A 640 11.64 39.90 -20.97
N VAL A 641 10.41 40.31 -21.23
CA VAL A 641 9.26 39.42 -21.45
C VAL A 641 8.94 39.29 -22.93
N PHE A 642 8.60 38.09 -23.37
CA PHE A 642 8.21 37.79 -24.74
C PHE A 642 6.73 38.11 -24.97
N ARG A 643 6.41 39.05 -25.87
CA ARG A 643 5.03 39.41 -26.25
C ARG A 643 4.89 39.50 -27.76
N LYS A 644 3.97 38.71 -28.34
CA LYS A 644 3.64 38.69 -29.79
C LYS A 644 4.88 38.78 -30.70
N GLY A 645 5.92 38.00 -30.40
CA GLY A 645 7.16 37.98 -31.19
C GLY A 645 8.09 39.16 -30.95
N ARG A 646 8.08 39.78 -29.76
CA ARG A 646 8.99 40.86 -29.38
C ARG A 646 9.43 40.73 -27.92
N TRP A 647 10.66 41.15 -27.63
CA TRP A 647 11.19 41.24 -26.28
C TRP A 647 10.97 42.66 -25.72
N GLU A 648 10.27 42.76 -24.61
CA GLU A 648 9.99 44.02 -23.91
C GLU A 648 10.63 44.02 -22.53
N LEU A 649 11.26 45.13 -22.11
CA LEU A 649 11.82 45.24 -20.77
C LEU A 649 10.69 45.17 -19.72
N VAL A 650 10.91 44.40 -18.66
CA VAL A 650 9.97 44.41 -17.52
C VAL A 650 10.13 45.71 -16.73
N ASP A 651 9.05 46.19 -16.10
CA ASP A 651 9.05 47.43 -15.31
C ASP A 651 10.02 47.41 -14.10
N ARG A 652 10.45 46.21 -13.69
CA ARG A 652 11.36 45.99 -12.56
C ARG A 652 12.81 46.22 -12.96
N LYS A 653 13.41 47.29 -12.43
CA LYS A 653 14.83 47.63 -12.65
C LYS A 653 15.77 46.72 -11.85
N GLY A 654 16.83 46.24 -12.49
CA GLY A 654 17.93 45.52 -11.85
C GLY A 654 17.85 43.99 -11.97
N VAL A 655 17.85 43.31 -10.82
CA VAL A 655 17.93 41.85 -10.70
C VAL A 655 16.60 41.28 -10.20
N SER A 656 16.14 40.20 -10.82
CA SER A 656 14.93 39.46 -10.40
C SER A 656 15.31 38.07 -9.93
N SER A 657 14.75 37.62 -8.80
CA SER A 657 14.88 36.24 -8.34
C SER A 657 13.55 35.52 -8.51
N ILE A 658 13.58 34.37 -9.18
CA ILE A 658 12.39 33.57 -9.49
C ILE A 658 12.60 32.18 -8.88
N PRO A 659 11.66 31.67 -8.06
CA PRO A 659 11.71 30.29 -7.57
C PRO A 659 11.61 29.27 -8.70
N MET A 660 12.17 28.08 -8.51
CA MET A 660 12.03 26.95 -9.42
C MET A 660 10.75 26.16 -9.10
N ALA A 661 10.15 25.54 -10.12
CA ALA A 661 9.09 24.56 -9.95
C ALA A 661 9.64 23.23 -9.42
N ASP A 662 8.78 22.36 -8.91
CA ASP A 662 9.20 21.05 -8.38
C ASP A 662 9.68 20.13 -9.51
N SER A 663 9.11 20.31 -10.71
CA SER A 663 9.59 19.71 -11.97
C SER A 663 10.04 20.81 -12.93
N TYR A 664 11.31 20.78 -13.32
CA TYR A 664 11.90 21.72 -14.26
C TYR A 664 12.94 21.05 -15.16
N ARG A 665 13.23 21.70 -16.29
CA ARG A 665 14.28 21.28 -17.23
C ARG A 665 15.25 22.42 -17.54
N ILE A 666 16.53 22.08 -17.68
CA ILE A 666 17.60 23.03 -18.04
C ILE A 666 18.35 22.45 -19.24
N TYR A 667 18.53 23.25 -20.28
CA TYR A 667 19.21 22.87 -21.51
C TYR A 667 20.24 23.92 -21.92
N LEU A 668 21.29 23.45 -22.61
CA LEU A 668 22.16 24.27 -23.44
C LEU A 668 21.98 23.80 -24.89
N LYS A 669 21.34 24.64 -25.72
CA LYS A 669 20.81 24.24 -27.03
C LYS A 669 19.88 23.02 -26.93
N ASP A 670 20.35 21.85 -27.36
CA ASP A 670 19.68 20.55 -27.36
C ASP A 670 20.20 19.60 -26.28
N THR A 671 21.25 19.99 -25.54
CA THR A 671 21.88 19.15 -24.52
C THR A 671 21.26 19.41 -23.14
N PRO A 672 20.72 18.39 -22.45
CA PRO A 672 20.22 18.56 -21.09
C PRO A 672 21.37 18.82 -20.12
N VAL A 673 21.19 19.77 -19.21
CA VAL A 673 22.23 20.21 -18.25
C VAL A 673 21.70 20.04 -16.83
N GLY A 674 22.48 19.39 -15.97
CA GLY A 674 22.15 19.30 -14.54
C GLY A 674 22.26 20.68 -13.87
N ILE A 675 21.46 20.93 -12.83
CA ILE A 675 21.47 22.23 -12.12
C ILE A 675 22.86 22.61 -11.59
N ASP A 676 23.66 21.63 -11.18
CA ASP A 676 25.04 21.83 -10.70
C ASP A 676 26.00 22.27 -11.80
N GLU A 677 25.82 21.71 -12.98
CA GLU A 677 26.61 22.08 -14.14
C GLU A 677 26.21 23.48 -14.65
N ALA A 678 24.92 23.78 -14.68
CA ALA A 678 24.40 25.08 -15.05
C ALA A 678 24.92 26.19 -14.11
N ASP A 679 24.87 25.98 -12.79
CA ASP A 679 25.38 26.95 -11.83
C ASP A 679 26.91 27.07 -11.85
N ARG A 680 27.65 26.03 -12.23
CA ARG A 680 29.12 26.09 -12.28
C ARG A 680 29.64 26.69 -13.59
N LEU A 681 29.05 26.31 -14.72
CA LEU A 681 29.63 26.54 -16.06
C LEU A 681 28.87 27.57 -16.89
N LEU A 682 27.59 27.82 -16.61
CA LEU A 682 26.72 28.66 -17.45
C LEU A 682 26.33 29.97 -16.77
N ARG A 683 26.99 30.36 -15.68
CA ARG A 683 26.84 31.69 -15.07
C ARG A 683 27.17 32.78 -16.08
N GLN A 684 26.42 33.87 -15.98
CA GLN A 684 26.56 35.05 -16.83
C GLN A 684 26.25 34.76 -18.31
N ASN A 685 25.61 33.64 -18.62
CA ASN A 685 25.07 33.38 -19.96
C ASN A 685 23.63 33.88 -20.02
N ASP A 686 23.24 34.31 -21.21
CA ASP A 686 21.84 34.61 -21.52
C ASP A 686 21.05 33.31 -21.64
N ALA A 687 19.80 33.35 -21.17
CA ALA A 687 18.89 32.23 -21.24
C ALA A 687 17.46 32.69 -21.53
N TYR A 688 16.71 31.81 -22.18
CA TYR A 688 15.26 31.87 -22.22
C TYR A 688 14.68 31.08 -21.04
N ILE A 689 13.64 31.60 -20.40
CA ILE A 689 13.12 31.11 -19.13
C ILE A 689 11.59 31.09 -19.22
N ALA A 690 10.97 29.91 -19.18
CA ALA A 690 9.51 29.81 -19.10
C ALA A 690 9.05 29.66 -17.65
N VAL A 691 7.99 30.39 -17.30
CA VAL A 691 7.43 30.39 -15.95
C VAL A 691 5.94 30.09 -15.92
N GLU A 692 5.52 29.28 -14.96
CA GLU A 692 4.11 29.01 -14.62
C GLU A 692 3.70 29.84 -13.39
N LYS A 693 2.42 30.13 -13.23
CA LYS A 693 1.92 30.97 -12.13
C LYS A 693 1.08 30.15 -11.14
N THR A 694 1.62 29.96 -9.94
CA THR A 694 0.94 29.21 -8.86
C THR A 694 -0.30 29.94 -8.30
N TYR A 695 -1.15 29.24 -7.53
CA TYR A 695 -2.37 29.76 -6.89
C TYR A 695 -2.16 31.06 -6.06
N GLY A 696 -0.95 31.28 -5.52
CA GLY A 696 -0.58 32.52 -4.82
C GLY A 696 -0.16 33.69 -5.71
N GLY A 697 -0.24 33.52 -7.03
CA GLY A 697 0.21 34.47 -8.05
C GLY A 697 1.73 34.55 -8.22
N VAL A 698 2.48 33.63 -7.63
CA VAL A 698 3.94 33.57 -7.70
C VAL A 698 4.35 32.77 -8.93
N GLU A 699 5.22 33.36 -9.76
CA GLU A 699 5.82 32.69 -10.92
C GLU A 699 6.93 31.73 -10.50
N LYS A 700 6.90 30.50 -11.03
CA LYS A 700 7.92 29.47 -10.84
C LYS A 700 8.53 29.03 -12.17
N VAL A 701 9.83 28.76 -12.19
CA VAL A 701 10.58 28.36 -13.39
C VAL A 701 10.39 26.90 -13.70
N VAL A 702 9.90 26.60 -14.91
CA VAL A 702 9.67 25.22 -15.40
C VAL A 702 10.62 24.82 -16.53
N ALA A 703 11.18 25.79 -17.26
CA ALA A 703 12.17 25.51 -18.29
C ALA A 703 13.19 26.64 -18.41
N VAL A 704 14.46 26.28 -18.56
CA VAL A 704 15.58 27.19 -18.86
C VAL A 704 16.35 26.66 -20.06
N THR A 705 16.53 27.50 -21.07
CA THR A 705 17.36 27.18 -22.25
C THR A 705 18.42 28.24 -22.41
N TYR A 706 19.66 27.87 -22.12
CA TYR A 706 20.83 28.73 -22.28
C TYR A 706 21.15 28.98 -23.74
N ILE A 707 21.42 30.23 -24.07
CA ILE A 707 21.89 30.66 -25.38
C ILE A 707 23.40 30.44 -25.42
N SER A 708 23.88 29.75 -26.45
CA SER A 708 25.33 29.63 -26.69
C SER A 708 25.93 31.01 -26.95
N ARG A 709 27.08 31.31 -26.33
CA ARG A 709 27.76 32.61 -26.47
C ARG A 709 28.16 32.96 -27.90
N ASP A 710 28.36 31.93 -28.73
CA ASP A 710 28.82 32.10 -30.12
C ASP A 710 27.65 32.30 -31.10
N ASP A 711 26.44 31.92 -30.71
CA ASP A 711 25.27 31.99 -31.59
C ASP A 711 24.67 33.40 -31.60
N LYS A 712 24.07 33.78 -32.73
CA LYS A 712 23.37 35.06 -32.87
C LYS A 712 21.87 34.86 -32.91
N GLU A 713 21.14 35.54 -32.05
CA GLU A 713 19.68 35.64 -32.18
C GLU A 713 19.32 36.39 -33.46
N VAL A 714 18.40 35.81 -34.23
CA VAL A 714 17.73 36.47 -35.34
C VAL A 714 16.42 37.01 -34.78
N SER A 715 16.12 38.27 -35.13
CA SER A 715 14.99 39.01 -34.54
C SER A 715 13.69 38.20 -34.60
N ALA A 716 12.86 38.36 -33.58
CA ALA A 716 11.66 37.58 -33.42
C ALA A 716 10.65 37.81 -34.56
N VAL A 717 10.05 36.71 -35.02
CA VAL A 717 9.16 36.65 -36.21
C VAL A 717 7.79 36.14 -35.79
N SER A 718 6.75 36.68 -36.43
CA SER A 718 5.36 36.21 -36.36
C SER A 718 4.95 35.71 -37.73
N ASP A 719 4.66 34.42 -37.85
CA ASP A 719 4.29 33.82 -39.13
C ASP A 719 3.54 32.49 -38.96
N SER A 720 3.01 31.93 -40.04
CA SER A 720 2.36 30.60 -40.03
C SER A 720 3.32 29.52 -40.53
N ILE A 721 3.29 28.35 -39.89
CA ILE A 721 4.02 27.17 -40.33
C ILE A 721 3.48 26.72 -41.70
N SER A 722 4.34 26.80 -42.72
CA SER A 722 4.02 26.46 -44.12
C SER A 722 4.40 25.02 -44.49
N GLU A 723 5.34 24.43 -43.75
CA GLU A 723 5.75 23.04 -43.91
C GLU A 723 6.17 22.50 -42.54
N PHE A 724 5.50 21.46 -42.08
CA PHE A 724 5.90 20.70 -40.89
C PHE A 724 6.39 19.33 -41.36
N MET A 725 7.61 18.96 -40.97
CA MET A 725 8.26 17.74 -41.42
C MET A 725 8.47 16.78 -40.22
N PRO A 726 7.49 15.90 -39.92
CA PRO A 726 7.56 14.99 -38.79
C PRO A 726 8.84 14.13 -38.83
N GLY A 727 9.50 13.96 -37.67
CA GLY A 727 10.69 13.11 -37.52
C GLY A 727 12.01 13.73 -37.99
N THR A 728 12.00 14.95 -38.52
CA THR A 728 13.22 15.66 -38.98
C THR A 728 13.63 16.83 -38.09
N SER A 729 12.89 17.04 -37.00
CA SER A 729 13.08 18.09 -35.99
C SER A 729 13.20 19.50 -36.57
N SER A 730 12.36 19.82 -37.55
CA SER A 730 12.37 21.14 -38.21
C SER A 730 11.04 21.50 -38.88
N PHE A 731 10.83 22.79 -39.12
CA PHE A 731 9.71 23.34 -39.90
C PHE A 731 10.15 24.51 -40.79
N ARG A 732 9.24 24.97 -41.66
CA ARG A 732 9.33 26.24 -42.41
C ARG A 732 8.15 27.14 -42.10
N ILE A 733 8.36 28.44 -42.30
CA ILE A 733 7.32 29.47 -42.18
C ILE A 733 7.03 30.10 -43.55
N THR A 734 5.96 30.88 -43.67
CA THR A 734 5.45 31.35 -44.96
C THR A 734 6.32 32.45 -45.60
N GLY A 735 6.86 33.35 -44.78
CA GLY A 735 7.67 34.51 -45.16
C GLY A 735 9.17 34.23 -45.23
N GLU A 736 9.64 33.04 -44.87
CA GLU A 736 11.05 32.65 -44.90
C GLU A 736 11.22 31.17 -45.32
N ASP A 737 11.98 30.94 -46.39
CA ASP A 737 12.19 29.60 -46.96
C ASP A 737 13.30 28.79 -46.24
N ASN A 738 13.98 29.43 -45.28
CA ASN A 738 15.00 28.78 -44.48
C ASN A 738 14.37 27.71 -43.58
N ARG A 739 15.04 26.56 -43.49
CA ARG A 739 14.65 25.48 -42.57
C ARG A 739 15.04 25.87 -41.15
N ILE A 740 14.08 25.79 -40.24
CA ILE A 740 14.25 26.13 -38.82
C ILE A 740 14.20 24.83 -38.02
N GLY A 741 15.32 24.46 -37.41
CA GLY A 741 15.41 23.31 -36.51
C GLY A 741 14.76 23.58 -35.16
N TYR A 742 14.37 22.53 -34.46
CA TYR A 742 13.97 22.57 -33.06
C TYR A 742 14.49 21.32 -32.35
N SER A 743 14.49 21.33 -31.02
CA SER A 743 14.93 20.20 -30.20
C SER A 743 14.13 20.13 -28.90
N ASP A 744 14.48 19.17 -28.04
CA ASP A 744 13.87 19.06 -26.71
C ASP A 744 14.22 20.24 -25.80
N GLY A 745 15.31 20.95 -26.10
CA GLY A 745 15.69 22.19 -25.43
C GLY A 745 14.92 23.42 -25.92
N SER A 746 14.13 23.32 -26.99
CA SER A 746 13.24 24.41 -27.41
C SER A 746 12.11 24.60 -26.39
N ILE A 747 11.84 25.86 -26.01
CA ILE A 747 10.69 26.23 -25.20
C ILE A 747 9.50 26.44 -26.15
N VAL A 748 8.67 25.42 -26.28
CA VAL A 748 7.46 25.46 -27.11
C VAL A 748 6.24 25.62 -26.22
N VAL A 749 5.53 26.74 -26.38
CA VAL A 749 4.28 27.03 -25.69
C VAL A 749 3.16 26.99 -26.71
N LYS A 750 2.16 26.13 -26.50
CA LYS A 750 0.99 26.03 -27.37
C LYS A 750 -0.27 26.12 -26.54
N TYR A 751 -1.10 27.11 -26.85
CA TYR A 751 -2.37 27.36 -26.18
C TYR A 751 -2.19 27.51 -24.66
N GLY A 752 -1.12 28.22 -24.27
CA GLY A 752 -0.73 28.44 -22.87
C GLY A 752 0.03 27.28 -22.21
N ARG A 753 0.20 26.12 -22.86
CA ARG A 753 0.86 24.93 -22.27
C ARG A 753 2.29 24.78 -22.76
N LEU A 754 3.20 24.36 -21.88
CA LEU A 754 4.53 23.92 -22.31
C LEU A 754 4.42 22.55 -22.98
N VAL A 755 4.65 22.47 -24.28
CA VAL A 755 4.50 21.25 -25.08
C VAL A 755 5.85 20.79 -25.66
N THR A 756 5.86 19.61 -26.27
CA THR A 756 6.99 19.18 -27.08
C THR A 756 6.90 19.81 -28.46
N SER A 757 8.04 19.90 -29.16
CA SER A 757 8.08 20.47 -30.51
C SER A 757 7.28 19.68 -31.54
N ASN A 758 6.97 18.41 -31.26
CA ASN A 758 6.13 17.56 -32.10
C ASN A 758 4.63 17.92 -32.02
N SER A 759 4.23 18.74 -31.05
CA SER A 759 2.85 19.22 -30.91
C SER A 759 2.51 20.39 -31.85
N LEU A 760 3.49 20.90 -32.61
CA LEU A 760 3.30 21.93 -33.63
C LEU A 760 2.67 21.34 -34.89
N ASN A 761 1.80 22.11 -35.55
CA ASN A 761 1.05 21.68 -36.73
C ASN A 761 1.27 22.62 -37.91
N TYR A 762 0.97 22.12 -39.11
CA TYR A 762 0.75 22.97 -40.28
C TYR A 762 -0.31 24.05 -39.99
N ASN A 763 -0.08 25.27 -40.46
CA ASN A 763 -0.89 26.47 -40.21
C ASN A 763 -0.93 27.02 -38.77
N ASP A 764 -0.19 26.45 -37.82
CA ASP A 764 -0.03 27.11 -36.52
C ASP A 764 0.61 28.49 -36.75
N LYS A 765 -0.05 29.54 -36.23
CA LYS A 765 0.50 30.89 -36.19
C LYS A 765 1.47 30.97 -35.02
N VAL A 766 2.76 31.06 -35.32
CA VAL A 766 3.84 31.05 -34.34
C VAL A 766 4.42 32.44 -34.12
N TYR A 767 4.72 32.74 -32.86
CA TYR A 767 5.57 33.84 -32.44
C TYR A 767 6.87 33.22 -31.91
N MET A 768 8.00 33.46 -32.57
CA MET A 768 9.23 32.73 -32.23
C MET A 768 10.45 33.62 -32.07
N ALA A 769 11.38 33.17 -31.23
CA ALA A 769 12.76 33.64 -31.18
C ALA A 769 13.67 32.50 -31.63
N TYR A 770 14.45 32.73 -32.68
CA TYR A 770 15.31 31.74 -33.29
C TYR A 770 16.73 32.26 -33.39
N ASN A 771 17.68 31.34 -33.32
CA ASN A 771 19.11 31.62 -33.29
C ASN A 771 19.73 31.03 -34.55
N ARG A 772 20.80 31.67 -35.03
CA ARG A 772 21.67 31.12 -36.06
C ARG A 772 22.88 30.49 -35.37
N ASP A 773 23.01 29.19 -35.54
CA ASP A 773 24.13 28.41 -35.01
C ASP A 773 25.44 28.87 -35.69
N TYR A 774 26.44 29.21 -34.89
CA TYR A 774 27.70 29.75 -35.41
C TYR A 774 28.47 28.75 -36.28
N ALA A 775 28.47 27.47 -35.89
CA ALA A 775 29.30 26.45 -36.52
C ALA A 775 28.70 25.96 -37.84
N THR A 776 27.39 25.78 -37.89
CA THR A 776 26.67 25.21 -39.04
C THR A 776 26.02 26.27 -39.92
N GLY A 777 25.78 27.48 -39.39
CA GLY A 777 25.04 28.54 -40.07
C GLY A 777 23.53 28.28 -40.17
N ASN A 778 23.05 27.15 -39.63
CA ASN A 778 21.64 26.75 -39.62
C ASN A 778 20.84 27.54 -38.60
N TYR A 779 19.54 27.64 -38.82
CA TYR A 779 18.61 28.29 -37.90
C TYR A 779 17.96 27.26 -37.00
N TYR A 780 17.78 27.60 -35.72
CA TYR A 780 17.02 26.81 -34.78
C TYR A 780 16.17 27.68 -33.87
N ALA A 781 14.95 27.25 -33.58
CA ALA A 781 14.03 27.95 -32.70
C ALA A 781 14.29 27.58 -31.24
N SER A 782 14.56 28.58 -30.41
CA SER A 782 14.73 28.40 -28.96
C SER A 782 13.43 28.67 -28.21
N VAL A 783 12.59 29.57 -28.73
CA VAL A 783 11.25 29.87 -28.22
C VAL A 783 10.25 29.84 -29.36
N VAL A 784 9.17 29.09 -29.20
CA VAL A 784 8.03 29.07 -30.11
C VAL A 784 6.76 29.21 -29.28
N ASN A 785 5.98 30.25 -29.51
CA ASN A 785 4.69 30.45 -28.85
C ASN A 785 3.56 30.41 -29.89
N VAL A 786 2.58 29.54 -29.67
CA VAL A 786 1.37 29.39 -30.49
C VAL A 786 0.19 29.79 -29.62
N GLU A 787 -0.44 30.90 -29.97
CA GLU A 787 -1.66 31.34 -29.30
C GLU A 787 -2.83 30.44 -29.70
N GLU A 788 -3.79 30.25 -28.79
CA GLU A 788 -4.99 29.50 -29.11
C GLU A 788 -5.74 30.23 -30.22
N PRO A 789 -6.01 29.59 -31.37
CA PRO A 789 -6.87 30.21 -32.36
C PRO A 789 -8.21 30.49 -31.68
N PRO A 790 -8.85 31.63 -31.98
CA PRO A 790 -10.23 31.89 -31.59
C PRO A 790 -11.06 30.62 -31.78
N ARG A 791 -11.70 30.11 -30.71
CA ARG A 791 -12.69 29.03 -30.87
C ARG A 791 -13.74 29.49 -31.87
N ASP A 792 -14.26 28.54 -32.66
CA ASP A 792 -15.23 28.75 -33.74
C ASP A 792 -15.99 30.07 -33.57
N THR A 793 -15.57 31.03 -34.39
CA THR A 793 -15.77 32.46 -34.14
C THR A 793 -17.22 32.76 -33.84
N LEU A 794 -17.50 33.41 -32.71
CA LEU A 794 -18.78 34.07 -32.50
C LEU A 794 -19.11 34.90 -33.73
N MET A 795 -20.18 34.52 -34.42
CA MET A 795 -20.61 35.21 -35.63
C MET A 795 -21.48 36.38 -35.23
N VAL A 796 -21.17 37.55 -35.78
CA VAL A 796 -21.97 38.75 -35.55
C VAL A 796 -22.95 38.91 -36.70
N TYR A 797 -24.23 38.87 -36.36
CA TYR A 797 -25.34 39.15 -37.25
C TYR A 797 -25.95 40.49 -36.90
N ARG A 798 -26.65 41.09 -37.86
CA ARG A 798 -27.60 42.17 -37.60
C ARG A 798 -28.87 41.94 -38.41
N GLY A 799 -30.02 42.24 -37.84
CA GLY A 799 -31.30 42.07 -38.51
C GLY A 799 -32.47 42.57 -37.70
N ARG A 800 -33.65 42.62 -38.34
CA ARG A 800 -34.89 43.01 -37.69
C ARG A 800 -35.57 41.81 -37.06
N ILE A 801 -35.96 41.91 -35.80
CA ILE A 801 -36.70 40.86 -35.09
C ILE A 801 -38.10 40.70 -35.71
N ARG A 802 -38.42 39.47 -36.13
CA ARG A 802 -39.70 39.07 -36.70
C ARG A 802 -40.61 38.41 -35.67
N ASP A 803 -40.04 37.56 -34.81
CA ASP A 803 -40.79 36.75 -33.85
C ASP A 803 -39.94 36.41 -32.63
N ILE A 804 -40.57 36.27 -31.45
CA ILE A 804 -39.90 35.88 -30.19
C ILE A 804 -40.74 34.84 -29.47
N ASN A 805 -40.20 33.63 -29.34
CA ASN A 805 -40.68 32.61 -28.41
C ASN A 805 -39.93 32.77 -27.08
N GLN A 806 -40.57 33.45 -26.12
CA GLN A 806 -39.97 33.84 -24.84
C GLN A 806 -39.20 32.68 -24.19
N SER A 807 -37.96 32.95 -23.77
CA SER A 807 -37.06 31.97 -23.14
C SER A 807 -36.70 30.73 -23.97
N ARG A 808 -37.02 30.70 -25.27
CA ARG A 808 -36.71 29.57 -26.16
C ARG A 808 -35.90 29.97 -27.38
N ASP A 809 -36.42 30.90 -28.19
CA ASP A 809 -35.80 31.32 -29.44
C ASP A 809 -36.39 32.64 -29.94
N PHE A 810 -35.69 33.30 -30.86
CA PHE A 810 -36.23 34.43 -31.61
C PHE A 810 -35.75 34.38 -33.06
N THR A 811 -36.52 34.97 -33.96
CA THR A 811 -36.24 34.98 -35.39
C THR A 811 -36.04 36.40 -35.90
N ILE A 812 -34.99 36.62 -36.68
CA ILE A 812 -34.82 37.83 -37.49
C ILE A 812 -35.28 37.59 -38.94
N GLU A 813 -35.92 38.57 -39.57
CA GLU A 813 -36.60 38.44 -40.87
C GLU A 813 -35.63 38.29 -42.06
N SER A 814 -34.66 39.18 -42.12
CA SER A 814 -33.53 39.20 -43.05
C SER A 814 -32.32 39.67 -42.28
N PHE A 815 -31.12 39.19 -42.60
CA PHE A 815 -29.95 39.47 -41.80
C PHE A 815 -28.71 39.80 -42.63
N SER A 816 -27.77 40.52 -42.03
CA SER A 816 -26.40 40.59 -42.52
C SER A 816 -25.45 39.95 -41.52
N GLN A 817 -24.48 39.18 -42.01
CA GLN A 817 -23.41 38.61 -41.22
C GLN A 817 -22.11 39.39 -41.44
N LEU A 818 -21.40 39.72 -40.36
CA LEU A 818 -20.12 40.41 -40.42
C LEU A 818 -19.03 39.44 -40.92
N GLN A 819 -18.36 39.80 -42.02
CA GLN A 819 -17.25 39.06 -42.61
C GLN A 819 -16.09 40.02 -42.89
N GLY A 820 -15.02 39.92 -42.09
CA GLY A 820 -13.93 40.90 -42.17
C GLY A 820 -14.43 42.32 -41.89
N LEU A 821 -14.43 43.18 -42.91
CA LEU A 821 -14.94 44.56 -42.84
C LEU A 821 -16.36 44.72 -43.42
N ASP A 822 -16.85 43.69 -44.10
CA ASP A 822 -18.07 43.72 -44.90
C ASP A 822 -19.24 43.03 -44.18
N TRP A 823 -20.45 43.34 -44.63
CA TRP A 823 -21.69 42.77 -44.12
C TRP A 823 -22.39 42.01 -45.24
N ASP A 824 -22.30 40.68 -45.21
CA ASP A 824 -22.92 39.80 -46.20
C ASP A 824 -24.41 39.68 -45.93
N TYR A 825 -25.23 40.13 -46.89
CA TYR A 825 -26.69 40.17 -46.74
C TYR A 825 -27.36 38.87 -47.20
N TYR A 826 -28.32 38.41 -46.40
CA TYR A 826 -29.14 37.23 -46.65
C TYR A 826 -30.62 37.60 -46.48
N ASN A 827 -31.41 37.37 -47.54
CA ASN A 827 -32.85 37.67 -47.56
C ASN A 827 -33.71 36.51 -47.03
N THR A 828 -33.21 35.78 -46.04
CA THR A 828 -33.90 34.63 -45.46
C THR A 828 -33.95 34.80 -43.95
N PRO A 829 -35.06 34.40 -43.29
CA PRO A 829 -35.15 34.48 -41.85
C PRO A 829 -34.14 33.55 -41.19
N LYS A 830 -33.64 33.96 -40.03
CA LYS A 830 -32.74 33.15 -39.20
C LYS A 830 -33.22 33.14 -37.77
N THR A 831 -33.39 31.95 -37.23
CA THR A 831 -33.82 31.71 -35.85
C THR A 831 -32.61 31.40 -34.99
N PHE A 832 -32.54 32.04 -33.83
CA PHE A 832 -31.51 31.81 -32.82
C PHE A 832 -32.15 31.33 -31.53
N ASN A 833 -31.53 30.34 -30.90
CA ASN A 833 -31.96 29.87 -29.58
C ASN A 833 -31.60 30.90 -28.51
N LEU A 834 -32.48 31.03 -27.52
CA LEU A 834 -32.24 31.76 -26.28
C LEU A 834 -31.89 30.75 -25.18
N THR A 835 -30.77 30.97 -24.52
CA THR A 835 -30.35 30.18 -23.36
C THR A 835 -30.42 31.04 -22.10
N LEU A 836 -30.29 30.41 -20.93
CA LEU A 836 -30.19 31.16 -19.66
C LEU A 836 -28.94 32.07 -19.59
N ASN A 837 -27.93 31.81 -20.43
CA ASN A 837 -26.70 32.59 -20.50
C ASN A 837 -26.75 33.68 -21.57
N THR A 838 -27.80 33.73 -22.40
CA THR A 838 -27.95 34.77 -23.42
C THR A 838 -28.10 36.13 -22.74
N ARG A 839 -27.17 37.05 -23.04
CA ARG A 839 -27.20 38.41 -22.52
C ARG A 839 -27.95 39.32 -23.49
N VAL A 840 -28.96 40.04 -23.00
CA VAL A 840 -29.64 41.07 -23.79
C VAL A 840 -29.17 42.43 -23.30
N LEU A 841 -28.50 43.21 -24.16
CA LEU A 841 -28.04 44.56 -23.84
C LEU A 841 -28.94 45.60 -24.50
N THR A 842 -29.46 46.48 -23.68
CA THR A 842 -30.30 47.62 -24.08
C THR A 842 -29.59 48.93 -23.73
N GLU A 843 -30.14 50.07 -24.16
CA GLU A 843 -29.59 51.39 -23.80
C GLU A 843 -29.56 51.60 -22.28
N ASP A 844 -30.52 51.00 -21.55
CA ASP A 844 -30.63 51.06 -20.10
C ASP A 844 -29.72 50.05 -19.36
N GLY A 845 -29.00 49.19 -20.09
CA GLY A 845 -28.12 48.17 -19.52
C GLY A 845 -28.54 46.73 -19.83
N VAL A 846 -28.16 45.80 -18.95
CA VAL A 846 -28.45 44.37 -19.11
C VAL A 846 -29.92 44.10 -18.80
N LEU A 847 -30.66 43.64 -19.81
CA LEU A 847 -32.03 43.17 -19.67
C LEU A 847 -32.03 41.69 -19.26
N ASN A 848 -32.95 41.31 -18.37
CA ASN A 848 -33.18 39.90 -18.08
C ASN A 848 -33.75 39.21 -19.33
N VAL A 849 -33.17 38.08 -19.74
CA VAL A 849 -33.61 37.34 -20.95
C VAL A 849 -35.09 36.93 -20.89
N ARG A 850 -35.68 36.83 -19.68
CA ARG A 850 -37.12 36.58 -19.51
C ARG A 850 -37.99 37.77 -19.92
N ASP A 851 -37.47 38.98 -19.82
CA ASP A 851 -38.17 40.21 -20.20
C ASP A 851 -37.99 40.52 -21.70
N PHE A 852 -37.17 39.74 -22.41
CA PHE A 852 -37.06 39.79 -23.87
C PHE A 852 -38.28 39.10 -24.52
N VAL A 853 -39.33 39.88 -24.76
CA VAL A 853 -40.65 39.39 -25.20
C VAL A 853 -41.13 40.01 -26.52
N GLY A 854 -41.97 39.24 -27.24
CA GLY A 854 -42.58 39.63 -28.51
C GLY A 854 -44.01 40.18 -28.39
N TYR A 855 -44.45 40.59 -27.20
CA TYR A 855 -45.83 41.04 -26.95
C TYR A 855 -45.86 42.14 -25.88
N GLY A 856 -46.98 42.88 -25.80
CA GLY A 856 -47.15 43.97 -24.83
C GLY A 856 -46.49 45.29 -25.26
N GLU A 857 -46.53 46.30 -24.38
CA GLU A 857 -45.94 47.63 -24.65
C GLU A 857 -44.40 47.60 -24.67
N GLU A 858 -43.79 46.62 -24.00
CA GLU A 858 -42.34 46.40 -23.94
C GLU A 858 -41.85 45.38 -24.98
N SER A 859 -42.57 45.23 -26.10
CA SER A 859 -42.23 44.26 -27.14
C SER A 859 -41.00 44.68 -27.95
N TYR A 860 -40.08 43.74 -28.15
CA TYR A 860 -38.89 43.90 -29.02
C TYR A 860 -39.17 43.52 -30.50
N LEU A 861 -40.42 43.30 -30.89
CA LEU A 861 -40.74 43.02 -32.30
C LEU A 861 -40.41 44.24 -33.17
N ASN A 862 -39.83 43.97 -34.35
CA ASN A 862 -39.39 44.95 -35.33
C ASN A 862 -38.13 45.77 -34.97
N ASP A 863 -37.54 45.54 -33.79
CA ASP A 863 -36.27 46.14 -33.44
C ASP A 863 -35.13 45.60 -34.30
N ILE A 864 -34.20 46.49 -34.64
CA ILE A 864 -32.95 46.12 -35.31
C ILE A 864 -31.94 45.82 -34.22
N VAL A 865 -31.44 44.59 -34.20
CA VAL A 865 -30.49 44.12 -33.21
C VAL A 865 -29.24 43.59 -33.86
N TYR A 866 -28.15 43.66 -33.10
CA TYR A 866 -26.98 42.84 -33.32
C TYR A 866 -27.12 41.54 -32.54
N VAL A 867 -26.77 40.42 -33.16
CA VAL A 867 -26.76 39.10 -32.53
C VAL A 867 -25.37 38.54 -32.63
N VAL A 868 -24.73 38.29 -31.49
CA VAL A 868 -23.49 37.55 -31.40
C VAL A 868 -23.86 36.11 -31.07
N ALA A 869 -23.58 35.18 -31.98
CA ALA A 869 -24.03 33.80 -31.85
C ALA A 869 -22.91 32.78 -32.06
N ASP A 870 -22.99 31.70 -31.30
CA ASP A 870 -22.24 30.47 -31.51
C ASP A 870 -23.14 29.48 -32.25
N GLY A 871 -22.88 29.27 -33.55
CA GLY A 871 -23.77 28.52 -34.43
C GLY A 871 -25.18 29.15 -34.51
N ILE A 872 -26.15 28.50 -33.86
CA ILE A 872 -27.55 28.95 -33.75
C ILE A 872 -27.91 29.46 -32.35
N ASP A 873 -27.01 29.38 -31.38
CA ASP A 873 -27.27 29.84 -30.02
C ASP A 873 -26.85 31.31 -29.88
N ALA A 874 -27.79 32.19 -29.52
CA ALA A 874 -27.48 33.59 -29.26
C ALA A 874 -26.72 33.72 -27.94
N VAL A 875 -25.49 34.21 -27.99
CA VAL A 875 -24.70 34.52 -26.79
C VAL A 875 -25.03 35.93 -26.30
N LEU A 876 -25.20 36.87 -27.23
CA LEU A 876 -25.58 38.24 -26.92
C LEU A 876 -26.50 38.84 -27.97
N VAL A 877 -27.55 39.52 -27.51
CA VAL A 877 -28.42 40.36 -28.34
C VAL A 877 -28.24 41.80 -27.88
N SER A 878 -27.85 42.70 -28.77
CA SER A 878 -27.68 44.11 -28.45
C SER A 878 -28.59 44.97 -29.31
N THR A 879 -29.29 45.91 -28.66
CA THR A 879 -30.09 46.95 -29.33
C THR A 879 -29.24 48.15 -29.77
N ALA A 880 -27.89 48.01 -29.80
CA ALA A 880 -27.02 49.09 -30.23
C ALA A 880 -27.43 49.62 -31.62
N PRO A 881 -27.35 50.95 -31.84
CA PRO A 881 -27.78 51.53 -33.11
C PRO A 881 -27.01 50.99 -34.31
N TYR A 882 -27.60 51.13 -35.49
CA TYR A 882 -27.03 50.60 -36.73
C TYR A 882 -25.72 51.32 -37.14
N GLY A 883 -24.61 50.58 -37.11
CA GLY A 883 -23.27 51.01 -37.53
C GLY A 883 -22.99 50.82 -39.01
N THR A 884 -22.33 51.81 -39.63
CA THR A 884 -22.02 51.81 -41.07
C THR A 884 -20.53 52.04 -41.39
N ALA A 885 -19.72 52.42 -40.40
CA ALA A 885 -18.31 52.75 -40.61
C ALA A 885 -17.41 51.91 -39.72
N ASN A 886 -16.28 51.47 -40.28
CA ASN A 886 -15.19 50.82 -39.55
C ASN A 886 -14.08 51.84 -39.27
N VAL A 887 -13.61 51.91 -38.03
CA VAL A 887 -12.47 52.71 -37.59
C VAL A 887 -11.48 51.78 -36.88
N ARG A 888 -10.17 51.98 -37.06
CA ARG A 888 -9.15 51.21 -36.32
C ARG A 888 -8.07 52.10 -35.72
N GLY A 889 -7.40 51.65 -34.67
CA GLY A 889 -6.26 52.34 -34.05
C GLY A 889 -5.72 51.60 -32.84
N THR A 890 -4.70 52.15 -32.18
CA THR A 890 -4.12 51.57 -30.95
C THR A 890 -4.57 52.36 -29.73
N VAL A 891 -5.09 51.71 -28.69
CA VAL A 891 -5.53 52.35 -27.44
C VAL A 891 -4.35 52.99 -26.73
N PHE A 892 -4.45 54.28 -26.38
CA PHE A 892 -3.44 54.98 -25.57
C PHE A 892 -3.95 55.47 -24.22
N ALA A 893 -5.27 55.58 -24.04
CA ALA A 893 -5.94 55.83 -22.76
C ALA A 893 -7.32 55.15 -22.74
N SER A 894 -7.73 54.69 -21.57
CA SER A 894 -9.03 54.04 -21.32
C SER A 894 -9.57 54.64 -20.02
N ASP A 895 -10.75 55.27 -20.10
CA ASP A 895 -11.45 55.92 -18.98
C ASP A 895 -12.81 55.26 -18.79
N ASN A 896 -13.49 55.54 -17.66
CA ASN A 896 -14.79 54.96 -17.36
C ASN A 896 -15.86 55.39 -18.41
N GLY A 897 -16.15 54.52 -19.36
CA GLY A 897 -17.13 54.76 -20.44
C GLY A 897 -16.55 55.32 -21.75
N SER A 898 -15.23 55.41 -21.92
CA SER A 898 -14.63 55.85 -23.19
C SER A 898 -13.22 55.33 -23.42
N ILE A 899 -12.83 55.15 -24.68
CA ILE A 899 -11.45 54.79 -25.06
C ILE A 899 -10.89 55.82 -26.04
N SER A 900 -9.61 56.16 -25.84
CA SER A 900 -8.85 57.03 -26.73
C SER A 900 -7.85 56.20 -27.54
N ILE A 901 -7.96 56.29 -28.86
CA ILE A 901 -7.14 55.54 -29.81
C ILE A 901 -6.25 56.49 -30.62
N ARG A 902 -4.99 56.09 -30.80
CA ARG A 902 -3.99 56.83 -31.57
C ARG A 902 -3.77 56.19 -32.93
N ARG A 903 -3.28 56.99 -33.87
CA ARG A 903 -3.07 56.58 -35.27
C ARG A 903 -4.38 56.07 -35.92
N ALA A 904 -5.51 56.66 -35.53
CA ALA A 904 -6.79 56.14 -35.94
C ALA A 904 -7.04 56.36 -37.44
N SER A 905 -7.67 55.38 -38.09
CA SER A 905 -8.04 55.44 -39.50
C SER A 905 -9.44 54.91 -39.72
N ALA A 906 -10.23 55.54 -40.59
CA ALA A 906 -11.55 55.08 -41.00
C ALA A 906 -11.48 54.37 -42.36
N TYR A 907 -12.22 53.28 -42.53
CA TYR A 907 -12.27 52.56 -43.79
C TYR A 907 -13.19 53.28 -44.79
N ASN A 908 -12.68 53.54 -45.99
CA ASN A 908 -13.45 54.08 -47.10
C ASN A 908 -13.81 52.94 -48.08
N PRO A 909 -15.07 52.44 -48.07
CA PRO A 909 -15.46 51.28 -48.86
C PRO A 909 -15.47 51.55 -50.37
N SER A 910 -15.62 52.81 -50.81
CA SER A 910 -15.56 53.15 -52.24
C SER A 910 -14.14 53.18 -52.79
N ALA A 911 -13.15 53.43 -51.92
CA ALA A 911 -11.74 53.52 -52.29
C ALA A 911 -10.90 52.32 -51.82
N TYR A 912 -11.52 51.35 -51.14
CA TYR A 912 -10.89 50.16 -50.54
C TYR A 912 -9.63 50.45 -49.72
N LYS A 913 -9.60 51.59 -49.00
CA LYS A 913 -8.43 52.03 -48.23
C LYS A 913 -8.81 52.61 -46.88
N TRP A 914 -7.87 52.54 -45.95
CA TRP A 914 -7.96 53.22 -44.66
C TRP A 914 -7.48 54.67 -44.80
N GLU A 915 -8.31 55.61 -44.37
CA GLU A 915 -8.02 57.05 -44.38
C GLU A 915 -7.75 57.50 -42.94
N ASN A 916 -6.61 58.16 -42.71
CA ASN A 916 -6.23 58.67 -41.39
C ASN A 916 -7.24 59.73 -40.92
N ILE A 917 -7.73 59.60 -39.69
CA ILE A 917 -8.68 60.54 -39.07
C ILE A 917 -8.09 61.25 -37.84
N GLY A 918 -6.81 61.04 -37.53
CA GLY A 918 -6.16 61.56 -36.34
C GLY A 918 -6.52 60.78 -35.07
N ASP A 919 -5.89 61.13 -33.95
CA ASP A 919 -6.21 60.52 -32.65
C ASP A 919 -7.64 60.88 -32.25
N THR A 920 -8.38 59.92 -31.71
CA THR A 920 -9.81 60.10 -31.45
C THR A 920 -10.26 59.37 -30.19
N THR A 921 -11.34 59.87 -29.58
CA THR A 921 -11.97 59.29 -28.38
C THR A 921 -13.37 58.84 -28.76
N VAL A 922 -13.71 57.58 -28.45
CA VAL A 922 -15.04 57.03 -28.67
C VAL A 922 -15.69 56.66 -27.35
N ASN A 923 -17.01 56.84 -27.26
CA ASN A 923 -17.79 56.45 -26.09
C ASN A 923 -18.12 54.96 -26.15
N ILE A 924 -18.14 54.31 -25.00
CA ILE A 924 -18.62 52.94 -24.81
C ILE A 924 -20.01 53.05 -24.17
N LEU A 925 -21.03 52.59 -24.91
CA LEU A 925 -22.41 52.53 -24.46
C LEU A 925 -22.67 51.28 -23.62
N ASN A 926 -23.77 51.30 -22.85
CA ASN A 926 -24.25 50.14 -22.09
C ASN A 926 -24.53 48.90 -22.98
N ASN A 927 -24.86 49.13 -24.26
CA ASN A 927 -25.11 48.11 -25.26
C ASN A 927 -23.98 47.93 -26.29
N THR A 928 -22.79 48.50 -26.05
CA THR A 928 -21.61 48.24 -26.87
C THR A 928 -21.19 46.79 -26.77
N ILE A 929 -20.96 46.16 -27.92
CA ILE A 929 -20.43 44.80 -28.01
C ILE A 929 -18.90 44.87 -28.04
N VAL A 930 -18.22 44.14 -27.17
CA VAL A 930 -16.75 44.05 -27.20
C VAL A 930 -16.34 42.60 -27.41
N ILE A 931 -15.56 42.35 -28.46
CA ILE A 931 -15.13 41.02 -28.87
C ILE A 931 -13.60 40.99 -28.92
N GLU A 932 -12.99 40.01 -28.26
CA GLU A 932 -11.57 39.71 -28.35
C GLU A 932 -11.39 38.24 -28.69
N ASN A 933 -10.61 37.93 -29.72
CA ASN A 933 -10.35 36.55 -30.16
C ASN A 933 -11.64 35.72 -30.31
N GLY A 934 -12.70 36.31 -30.87
CA GLY A 934 -13.97 35.64 -31.11
C GLY A 934 -14.79 35.37 -29.84
N VAL A 935 -14.46 35.98 -28.69
CA VAL A 935 -15.18 35.85 -27.41
C VAL A 935 -15.66 37.22 -26.94
N LEU A 936 -16.82 37.27 -26.28
CA LEU A 936 -17.32 38.49 -25.64
C LEU A 936 -16.50 38.82 -24.40
N ILE A 937 -16.01 40.05 -24.31
CA ILE A 937 -15.26 40.55 -23.15
C ILE A 937 -15.97 41.76 -22.54
N ASP A 938 -15.65 42.06 -21.29
CA ASP A 938 -16.12 43.27 -20.63
C ASP A 938 -15.34 44.49 -21.17
N PRO A 939 -15.99 45.62 -21.49
CA PRO A 939 -15.28 46.81 -21.97
C PRO A 939 -14.16 47.31 -21.05
N SER A 940 -14.23 47.01 -19.75
CA SER A 940 -13.19 47.32 -18.75
C SER A 940 -11.87 46.58 -19.00
N SER A 941 -11.86 45.50 -19.78
CA SER A 941 -10.64 44.72 -20.07
C SER A 941 -9.73 45.38 -21.09
N ILE A 942 -10.22 46.41 -21.80
CA ILE A 942 -9.46 47.16 -22.81
C ILE A 942 -8.34 47.95 -22.14
N ARG A 943 -7.09 47.68 -22.50
CA ARG A 943 -5.88 48.26 -21.92
C ARG A 943 -5.15 49.17 -22.90
N ARG A 944 -4.27 49.99 -22.34
CA ARG A 944 -3.31 50.77 -23.12
C ARG A 944 -2.38 49.82 -23.88
N GLY A 945 -2.28 50.03 -25.20
CA GLY A 945 -1.45 49.23 -26.10
C GLY A 945 -2.24 48.33 -27.04
N ASP A 946 -3.52 48.10 -26.77
CA ASP A 946 -4.35 47.19 -27.56
C ASP A 946 -4.68 47.79 -28.93
N ASP A 947 -4.61 46.97 -29.98
CA ASP A 947 -5.08 47.34 -31.31
C ASP A 947 -6.57 47.01 -31.42
N VAL A 948 -7.38 47.96 -31.89
CA VAL A 948 -8.84 47.83 -31.92
C VAL A 948 -9.44 48.26 -33.25
N ARG A 949 -10.53 47.59 -33.62
CA ARG A 949 -11.42 47.94 -34.72
C ARG A 949 -12.83 48.19 -34.18
N ILE A 950 -13.36 49.37 -34.48
CA ILE A 950 -14.62 49.90 -33.98
C ILE A 950 -15.61 50.04 -35.14
N ILE A 951 -16.82 49.51 -34.97
CA ILE A 951 -17.96 49.75 -35.84
C ILE A 951 -18.84 50.81 -35.18
N LYS A 952 -19.08 51.92 -35.91
CA LYS A 952 -19.87 53.06 -35.43
C LYS A 952 -20.75 53.66 -36.52
N ARG A 953 -21.53 54.69 -36.18
CA ARG A 953 -22.52 55.33 -37.06
C ARG A 953 -21.94 55.80 -38.39
N ASP A 954 -20.80 56.48 -38.38
CA ASP A 954 -20.20 57.15 -39.54
C ASP A 954 -18.66 57.29 -39.40
N ARG A 955 -18.01 57.94 -40.37
CA ARG A 955 -16.54 58.08 -40.44
C ARG A 955 -15.98 59.32 -39.70
N THR A 956 -16.80 60.04 -38.93
CA THR A 956 -16.37 61.26 -38.21
C THR A 956 -15.41 60.95 -37.07
N THR A 957 -14.69 61.96 -36.57
CA THR A 957 -13.89 61.84 -35.34
C THR A 957 -14.81 61.74 -34.12
N GLY A 958 -14.61 60.69 -33.33
CA GLY A 958 -15.39 60.38 -32.12
C GLY A 958 -16.74 59.72 -32.38
N GLY A 959 -17.65 59.88 -31.40
CA GLY A 959 -18.97 59.24 -31.37
C GLY A 959 -18.98 57.94 -30.59
N ASP A 960 -20.09 57.21 -30.72
CA ASP A 960 -20.34 56.01 -29.91
C ASP A 960 -19.89 54.74 -30.64
N ALA A 961 -19.19 53.87 -29.92
CA ALA A 961 -18.78 52.57 -30.42
C ALA A 961 -19.93 51.56 -30.26
N TYR A 962 -20.40 50.95 -31.35
CA TYR A 962 -21.45 49.94 -31.28
C TYR A 962 -20.86 48.54 -31.14
N ILE A 963 -19.78 48.27 -31.87
CA ILE A 963 -18.99 47.04 -31.76
C ILE A 963 -17.52 47.44 -31.69
N ILE A 964 -16.78 46.88 -30.74
CA ILE A 964 -15.33 46.98 -30.61
C ILE A 964 -14.77 45.56 -30.77
N ILE A 965 -13.83 45.39 -31.67
CA ILE A 965 -13.17 44.13 -31.97
C ILE A 965 -11.68 44.35 -31.69
N MET A 966 -11.12 43.63 -30.74
CA MET A 966 -9.69 43.67 -30.42
C MET A 966 -8.93 42.84 -31.47
N GLU A 967 -7.87 43.42 -32.08
CA GLU A 967 -7.08 42.82 -33.17
C GLU A 967 -5.72 42.23 -32.74
#